data_AF-A0A410RYX7-F1
#
_entry.id   AF-A0A410RYX7-F1
#
_cell.length_a   1.000
_cell.length_b   1.000
_cell.length_c   1.000
_cell.angle_alpha   90.00
_cell.angle_beta   90.00
_cell.angle_gamma   90.00
#
_symmetry.space_group_name_H-M   'P 1'
#
loop_
_entity.id
_entity.type
_entity.pdbx_description
1 polymer ?
#
loop_
_entity_poly.entity_id
_entity_poly.type
_entity_poly.pdbx_seq_one_letter_code
_entity_poly.pdbx_strand_id
1 'polypeptide(L)'
;MRTPLMASLLFLMMSAPARAAVPAGFVETNYSSTSLTPATGMAWAPDGSGRLFVTLKNGVVRTVAMKDGALETQPGTSTLVTRTFATEPAVHTHSECGLIGIAFDPNYLVNRYVYFFVTVSASEQRIVRYTDSNGTGIARTEVVTRLPTAGNNHDGGGLGFGPDGKLYWAIGDLGNGSGVDADLTSLAAKVGRANLDGTPANDNPFNDGVGPNNEYIWARGLRNPFTFTFQPTTGLLWVNDVGDGYEQVLVVTRRSHAGYNDYENNQPVGNDFITPVIKYRTNSVDSRNLTATGAVRSGGITTFTTAAPHGFRKGEKLTLEGVGDGSFNGEFYVASANNAPSTTTFTVAQPGLPDATSGGGNATTQALGGSITGGVFYDATLFPAEYRGNYFFGDFNSAQVTRATLAADNSVATVDEWGTGFSANVDLSVGPDGALYALGYTNGVVRRVMPTATGQKLVVSGLNLRLMEGGRAAFTVRLAQAPTAPVTVSVARALGGSEDLRLTGGGTLTFSPASWSAPQVVVLEAVEDADADADVATFTVASEGLTTESVVATTIDTNSTRLVLSTTRLSVPEGGTATFDVSLSQRPSSNVTVTVAATQGDPDLTVASASTLAFTTSNWNTPQTVTLRASQDADNVDGTATLTLAMPGLDARTLEAVEVDDEPLQPTISSTPVTTAIAGSDYRYDVEAVGRPQPTYSLEGTVPQGMSIDAATGLITWTPSAAGTADVRVRAANGVSPDAEQTFTVTTKADEPPRAILIRPTQGERVSGATAEFFGECEDDVGCTGAGFYVDGTQVSTDVNSDNRFYFGGAPGRWDTTGLAPGPHTLRFVVVDTQGATAEATVTVCVGDGSCEAGEPDAGTNNPLPEDDSGCGCGAAPVAPLAWLALVALATRRKRSRSGRTEPLSQPAVLDKGCR
;
A
#
# COMPACT_ATOMS: atom_id res chain seq x y z
N MET A 1 73.49 2.02 10.47
CA MET A 1 73.16 1.43 11.79
C MET A 1 72.22 2.38 12.52
N ARG A 2 71.05 1.84 12.91
CA ARG A 2 70.10 2.32 13.94
C ARG A 2 69.41 3.69 13.77
N THR A 3 68.10 3.65 13.56
CA THR A 3 67.11 4.43 14.32
C THR A 3 65.74 3.71 14.27
N PRO A 4 64.95 3.68 15.37
CA PRO A 4 63.76 2.84 15.50
C PRO A 4 62.45 3.58 15.14
N LEU A 5 61.47 2.82 14.63
CA LEU A 5 60.08 3.24 14.45
C LEU A 5 59.33 3.27 15.80
N MET A 6 58.55 4.31 16.00
CA MET A 6 57.64 4.52 17.11
C MET A 6 56.22 4.18 16.61
N ALA A 7 55.64 3.09 17.11
CA ALA A 7 54.30 2.65 16.76
C ALA A 7 53.24 3.56 17.41
N SER A 8 52.31 4.08 16.60
CA SER A 8 51.10 4.75 17.08
C SER A 8 49.93 3.77 17.01
N LEU A 9 49.35 3.46 18.17
CA LEU A 9 48.18 2.61 18.36
C LEU A 9 46.92 3.44 18.04
N LEU A 10 46.22 3.14 16.94
CA LEU A 10 44.93 3.74 16.63
C LEU A 10 43.82 2.80 17.15
N PHE A 11 43.11 3.22 18.19
CA PHE A 11 41.92 2.53 18.70
C PHE A 11 40.78 2.72 17.69
N LEU A 12 40.44 1.67 16.95
CA LEU A 12 39.24 1.62 16.11
C LEU A 12 38.03 1.44 17.04
N MET A 13 37.37 2.53 17.45
CA MET A 13 36.06 2.42 18.08
C MET A 13 35.04 2.06 16.99
N MET A 14 34.68 0.78 16.91
CA MET A 14 33.43 0.38 16.25
C MET A 14 32.29 1.07 17.00
N SER A 15 31.68 2.07 16.38
CA SER A 15 30.43 2.66 16.87
C SER A 15 29.37 1.57 16.91
N ALA A 16 28.93 1.17 18.11
CA ALA A 16 27.76 0.33 18.27
C ALA A 16 26.57 0.96 17.52
N PRO A 17 25.67 0.16 16.93
CA PRO A 17 24.46 0.71 16.31
C PRO A 17 23.71 1.57 17.34
N ALA A 18 23.24 2.74 16.92
CA ALA A 18 22.46 3.63 17.76
C ALA A 18 21.24 2.87 18.30
N ARG A 19 21.06 2.87 19.62
CA ARG A 19 19.89 2.25 20.27
C ARG A 19 18.63 3.00 19.86
N ALA A 20 17.53 2.28 19.68
CA ALA A 20 16.24 2.91 19.47
C ALA A 20 15.81 3.65 20.75
N ALA A 21 15.24 4.84 20.59
CA ALA A 21 14.60 5.56 21.68
C ALA A 21 13.16 5.06 21.80
N VAL A 22 12.90 4.30 22.86
CA VAL A 22 11.56 3.81 23.23
C VAL A 22 11.03 4.62 24.41
N PRO A 23 9.70 4.67 24.65
CA PRO A 23 9.13 5.47 25.73
C PRO A 23 9.68 5.08 27.10
N ALA A 24 9.59 6.02 28.05
CA ALA A 24 9.88 5.74 29.44
C ALA A 24 9.08 4.53 29.93
N GLY A 25 9.74 3.63 30.66
CA GLY A 25 9.15 2.36 31.09
C GLY A 25 9.39 1.20 30.11
N PHE A 26 10.04 1.42 28.97
CA PHE A 26 10.46 0.38 28.04
C PHE A 26 11.99 0.29 27.91
N VAL A 27 12.46 -0.89 27.50
CA VAL A 27 13.85 -1.18 27.18
C VAL A 27 13.92 -1.95 25.87
N GLU A 28 14.91 -1.59 25.07
CA GLU A 28 15.24 -2.26 23.81
C GLU A 28 16.48 -3.15 24.00
N THR A 29 16.42 -4.33 23.37
CA THR A 29 17.54 -5.23 23.13
C THR A 29 17.74 -5.40 21.62
N ASN A 30 18.89 -4.98 21.11
CA ASN A 30 19.28 -5.14 19.72
C ASN A 30 20.02 -6.45 19.50
N TYR A 31 19.57 -7.19 18.50
CA TYR A 31 20.25 -8.34 17.94
C TYR A 31 20.64 -8.02 16.49
N SER A 32 21.71 -8.64 15.99
CA SER A 32 22.11 -8.45 14.59
C SER A 32 22.66 -9.73 13.97
N SER A 33 22.53 -9.87 12.65
CA SER A 33 23.27 -10.85 11.88
C SER A 33 23.32 -10.40 10.43
N THR A 34 24.52 -10.31 9.85
CA THR A 34 24.70 -9.96 8.43
C THR A 34 24.06 -10.98 7.49
N SER A 35 23.84 -12.22 7.97
CA SER A 35 23.11 -13.25 7.22
C SER A 35 21.61 -12.97 7.08
N LEU A 36 21.10 -11.93 7.75
CA LEU A 36 19.73 -11.43 7.61
C LEU A 36 19.66 -10.17 6.72
N THR A 37 20.72 -9.79 6.02
CA THR A 37 20.70 -8.65 5.09
C THR A 37 20.57 -9.12 3.64
N PRO A 38 19.74 -8.48 2.79
CA PRO A 38 18.73 -7.47 3.11
C PRO A 38 17.39 -8.12 3.53
N ALA A 39 16.93 -7.81 4.75
CA ALA A 39 15.68 -8.36 5.29
C ALA A 39 14.47 -7.64 4.70
N THR A 40 13.42 -8.37 4.34
CA THR A 40 12.19 -7.80 3.75
C THR A 40 10.95 -8.00 4.61
N GLY A 41 10.89 -9.05 5.43
CA GLY A 41 9.75 -9.34 6.29
C GLY A 41 10.07 -10.42 7.32
N MET A 42 9.21 -10.55 8.33
CA MET A 42 9.31 -11.60 9.35
C MET A 42 7.96 -12.13 9.80
N ALA A 43 7.96 -13.40 10.24
CA ALA A 43 6.81 -13.97 10.93
C ALA A 43 7.25 -15.00 11.96
N TRP A 44 6.58 -15.04 13.10
CA TRP A 44 6.75 -16.11 14.08
C TRP A 44 5.97 -17.35 13.63
N ALA A 45 6.59 -18.52 13.70
CA ALA A 45 5.87 -19.77 13.52
C ALA A 45 4.76 -19.88 14.57
N PRO A 46 3.48 -20.09 14.18
CA PRO A 46 2.35 -20.09 15.09
C PRO A 46 2.23 -21.40 15.89
N ASP A 47 3.21 -22.29 15.82
CA ASP A 47 3.30 -23.52 16.61
C ASP A 47 3.85 -23.30 18.03
N GLY A 48 4.11 -22.04 18.40
CA GLY A 48 4.66 -21.67 19.70
C GLY A 48 6.13 -22.08 19.89
N SER A 49 6.81 -22.59 18.85
CA SER A 49 8.20 -23.08 18.97
C SER A 49 9.22 -21.98 19.19
N GLY A 50 8.82 -20.70 19.09
CA GLY A 50 9.75 -19.57 19.16
C GLY A 50 10.70 -19.48 17.96
N ARG A 51 10.33 -19.99 16.79
CA ARG A 51 11.09 -19.79 15.56
C ARG A 51 10.59 -18.53 14.85
N LEU A 52 11.48 -17.55 14.69
CA LEU A 52 11.27 -16.37 13.87
C LEU A 52 11.77 -16.66 12.45
N PHE A 53 10.89 -16.55 11.46
CA PHE A 53 11.24 -16.63 10.05
C PHE A 53 11.51 -15.21 9.54
N VAL A 54 12.53 -15.08 8.70
CA VAL A 54 12.93 -13.80 8.08
C VAL A 54 13.13 -14.05 6.59
N THR A 55 12.42 -13.31 5.75
CA THR A 55 12.60 -13.31 4.29
C THR A 55 13.68 -12.32 3.91
N LEU A 56 14.51 -12.70 2.94
CA LEU A 56 15.56 -11.85 2.40
C LEU A 56 15.28 -11.56 0.94
N LYS A 57 15.51 -10.32 0.50
CA LYS A 57 15.23 -9.87 -0.87
C LYS A 57 15.81 -10.80 -1.94
N ASN A 58 16.97 -11.40 -1.67
CA ASN A 58 17.67 -12.32 -2.57
C ASN A 58 17.09 -13.75 -2.66
N GLY A 59 15.91 -14.01 -2.09
CA GLY A 59 15.25 -15.31 -2.20
C GLY A 59 15.54 -16.29 -1.07
N VAL A 60 16.35 -15.92 -0.09
CA VAL A 60 16.67 -16.81 1.03
C VAL A 60 15.69 -16.59 2.18
N VAL A 61 15.20 -17.68 2.76
CA VAL A 61 14.44 -17.66 4.01
C VAL A 61 15.35 -18.14 5.14
N ARG A 62 15.51 -17.32 6.17
CA ARG A 62 16.26 -17.66 7.38
C ARG A 62 15.33 -17.88 8.56
N THR A 63 15.78 -18.68 9.52
CA THR A 63 15.12 -18.83 10.82
C THR A 63 16.07 -18.53 11.95
N VAL A 64 15.51 -17.97 13.04
CA VAL A 64 16.18 -17.71 14.31
C VAL A 64 15.36 -18.38 15.40
N ALA A 65 15.99 -19.21 16.22
CA ALA A 65 15.32 -19.89 17.32
C ALA A 65 15.28 -19.00 18.56
N MET A 66 14.29 -19.23 19.43
CA MET A 66 14.28 -18.73 20.80
C MET A 66 14.86 -19.80 21.74
N LYS A 67 15.73 -19.38 22.66
CA LYS A 67 16.29 -20.21 23.72
C LYS A 67 16.17 -19.47 25.05
N ASP A 68 15.59 -20.13 26.05
CA ASP A 68 15.44 -19.60 27.41
C ASP A 68 14.72 -18.22 27.50
N GLY A 69 13.79 -17.96 26.57
CA GLY A 69 13.01 -16.71 26.52
C GLY A 69 13.68 -15.52 25.82
N ALA A 70 14.75 -15.77 25.06
CA ALA A 70 15.43 -14.78 24.22
C ALA A 70 15.81 -15.39 22.86
N LEU A 71 16.03 -14.55 21.84
CA LEU A 71 16.55 -15.03 20.56
C LEU A 71 17.94 -15.65 20.75
N GLU A 72 18.20 -16.77 20.08
CA GLU A 72 19.47 -17.49 20.14
C GLU A 72 20.60 -16.65 19.54
N THR A 73 21.63 -16.39 20.36
CA THR A 73 22.83 -15.67 19.93
C THR A 73 24.08 -16.55 20.02
N GLN A 74 25.13 -16.14 19.32
CA GLN A 74 26.46 -16.68 19.54
C GLN A 74 26.92 -16.41 20.99
N PRO A 75 27.68 -17.32 21.63
CA PRO A 75 28.08 -17.17 23.02
C PRO A 75 28.79 -15.84 23.29
N GLY A 76 28.27 -15.06 24.24
CA GLY A 76 28.86 -13.79 24.67
C GLY A 76 28.63 -12.60 23.73
N THR A 77 27.76 -12.73 22.72
CA THR A 77 27.46 -11.64 21.77
C THR A 77 25.95 -11.42 21.62
N SER A 78 25.58 -10.35 20.91
CA SER A 78 24.21 -10.10 20.41
C SER A 78 24.00 -10.60 18.98
N THR A 79 24.97 -11.33 18.41
CA THR A 79 24.91 -11.84 17.04
C THR A 79 23.99 -13.06 16.97
N LEU A 80 22.94 -13.01 16.15
CA LEU A 80 21.96 -14.09 16.03
C LEU A 80 22.55 -15.33 15.37
N VAL A 81 22.14 -16.50 15.88
CA VAL A 81 22.33 -17.78 15.21
C VAL A 81 21.19 -17.97 14.21
N THR A 82 21.53 -18.01 12.92
CA THR A 82 20.55 -18.16 11.84
C THR A 82 20.71 -19.51 11.14
N ARG A 83 19.60 -20.03 10.61
CA ARG A 83 19.55 -21.29 9.84
C ARG A 83 18.82 -21.03 8.53
N THR A 84 19.27 -21.62 7.43
CA THR A 84 18.54 -21.55 6.16
C THR A 84 17.33 -22.48 6.21
N PHE A 85 16.15 -21.94 5.95
CA PHE A 85 14.93 -22.72 5.79
C PHE A 85 14.75 -23.16 4.33
N ALA A 86 14.82 -22.20 3.41
CA ALA A 86 14.68 -22.43 1.97
C ALA A 86 15.44 -21.36 1.18
N THR A 87 15.72 -21.65 -0.09
CA THR A 87 16.20 -20.69 -1.08
C THR A 87 15.34 -20.82 -2.33
N GLU A 88 14.76 -19.72 -2.77
CA GLU A 88 13.98 -19.66 -4.01
C GLU A 88 14.88 -19.92 -5.24
N PRO A 89 14.44 -20.75 -6.20
CA PRO A 89 15.26 -21.13 -7.35
C PRO A 89 15.42 -20.00 -8.39
N ALA A 90 14.48 -19.05 -8.44
CA ALA A 90 14.51 -17.91 -9.34
C ALA A 90 13.95 -16.68 -8.61
N VAL A 91 14.74 -15.61 -8.57
CA VAL A 91 14.34 -14.35 -7.94
C VAL A 91 14.86 -13.18 -8.76
N HIS A 92 13.96 -12.23 -9.01
CA HIS A 92 14.26 -10.93 -9.59
C HIS A 92 14.35 -9.89 -8.46
N THR A 93 15.43 -9.12 -8.41
CA THR A 93 15.76 -8.26 -7.25
C THR A 93 15.94 -6.78 -7.58
N HIS A 94 15.53 -6.36 -8.78
CA HIS A 94 15.54 -4.97 -9.19
C HIS A 94 14.67 -4.13 -8.23
N SER A 95 15.14 -2.95 -7.82
CA SER A 95 14.33 -2.00 -7.03
C SER A 95 13.66 -2.60 -5.78
N GLU A 96 12.33 -2.72 -5.69
CA GLU A 96 11.61 -3.31 -4.55
C GLU A 96 11.42 -4.82 -4.67
N CYS A 97 11.60 -5.38 -5.88
CA CYS A 97 11.40 -6.79 -6.18
C CYS A 97 12.25 -7.72 -5.29
N GLY A 98 11.73 -8.93 -5.05
CA GLY A 98 12.47 -9.99 -4.38
C GLY A 98 11.53 -10.98 -3.70
N LEU A 99 12.02 -11.61 -2.64
CA LEU A 99 11.14 -12.31 -1.69
C LEU A 99 10.65 -11.30 -0.65
N ILE A 100 9.37 -10.93 -0.70
CA ILE A 100 8.85 -9.72 -0.03
C ILE A 100 7.68 -9.96 0.92
N GLY A 101 7.03 -11.12 0.88
CA GLY A 101 5.92 -11.45 1.77
C GLY A 101 6.07 -12.83 2.42
N ILE A 102 5.53 -12.99 3.62
CA ILE A 102 5.49 -14.26 4.37
C ILE A 102 4.17 -14.39 5.14
N ALA A 103 3.55 -15.56 5.08
CA ALA A 103 2.37 -15.88 5.88
C ALA A 103 2.34 -17.37 6.25
N PHE A 104 1.92 -17.69 7.47
CA PHE A 104 1.68 -19.07 7.88
C PHE A 104 0.24 -19.46 7.62
N ASP A 105 0.05 -20.68 7.14
CA ASP A 105 -1.29 -21.27 6.99
C ASP A 105 -2.02 -21.28 8.36
N PRO A 106 -3.32 -20.94 8.42
CA PRO A 106 -4.08 -20.97 9.68
C PRO A 106 -4.09 -22.34 10.36
N ASN A 107 -3.84 -23.43 9.62
CA ASN A 107 -3.72 -24.80 10.13
C ASN A 107 -2.26 -25.31 10.14
N TYR A 108 -1.29 -24.40 10.29
CA TYR A 108 0.15 -24.71 10.26
C TYR A 108 0.56 -25.84 11.23
N LEU A 109 -0.09 -25.99 12.39
CA LEU A 109 0.23 -27.06 13.33
C LEU A 109 -0.03 -28.46 12.74
N VAL A 110 -0.93 -28.57 11.77
CA VAL A 110 -1.31 -29.83 11.12
C VAL A 110 -0.58 -30.01 9.81
N ASN A 111 -0.62 -29.00 8.93
CA ASN A 111 -0.11 -29.12 7.56
C ASN A 111 1.34 -28.65 7.37
N ARG A 112 1.88 -27.88 8.33
CA ARG A 112 3.22 -27.27 8.27
C ARG A 112 3.43 -26.34 7.08
N TYR A 113 2.39 -25.73 6.53
CA TYR A 113 2.47 -24.88 5.35
C TYR A 113 2.84 -23.43 5.67
N VAL A 114 3.86 -22.92 4.96
CA VAL A 114 4.25 -21.50 4.97
C VAL A 114 4.28 -20.99 3.54
N TYR A 115 3.72 -19.80 3.35
CA TYR A 115 3.55 -19.14 2.07
C TYR A 115 4.50 -17.95 1.97
N PHE A 116 5.04 -17.72 0.77
CA PHE A 116 5.91 -16.60 0.47
C PHE A 116 5.46 -15.89 -0.81
N PHE A 117 5.67 -14.58 -0.86
CA PHE A 117 5.45 -13.76 -2.05
C PHE A 117 6.80 -13.42 -2.68
N VAL A 118 7.02 -13.83 -3.93
CA VAL A 118 8.31 -13.73 -4.62
C VAL A 118 8.16 -13.16 -6.03
N THR A 119 8.99 -12.17 -6.37
CA THR A 119 9.20 -11.73 -7.75
C THR A 119 10.17 -12.68 -8.46
N VAL A 120 9.73 -13.33 -9.55
CA VAL A 120 10.51 -14.37 -10.25
C VAL A 120 11.11 -13.89 -11.57
N SER A 121 10.59 -12.81 -12.14
CA SER A 121 11.10 -12.17 -13.37
C SER A 121 10.74 -10.68 -13.37
N ALA A 122 11.18 -9.93 -14.39
CA ALA A 122 10.78 -8.53 -14.56
C ALA A 122 9.29 -8.34 -14.91
N SER A 123 8.52 -9.41 -15.15
CA SER A 123 7.09 -9.32 -15.50
C SER A 123 6.18 -10.20 -14.64
N GLU A 124 6.73 -11.00 -13.72
CA GLU A 124 5.97 -11.95 -12.92
C GLU A 124 6.40 -12.01 -11.45
N GLN A 125 5.40 -11.95 -10.57
CA GLN A 125 5.45 -12.39 -9.18
C GLN A 125 4.63 -13.67 -8.97
N ARG A 126 4.91 -14.40 -7.89
CA ARG A 126 4.22 -15.63 -7.51
C ARG A 126 4.02 -15.71 -6.01
N ILE A 127 2.92 -16.34 -5.61
CA ILE A 127 2.77 -16.86 -4.25
C ILE A 127 3.14 -18.33 -4.27
N VAL A 128 4.10 -18.70 -3.44
CA VAL A 128 4.63 -20.07 -3.33
C VAL A 128 4.46 -20.59 -1.93
N ARG A 129 4.31 -21.91 -1.80
CA ARG A 129 4.13 -22.59 -0.50
C ARG A 129 5.21 -23.63 -0.31
N TYR A 130 5.77 -23.69 0.90
CA TYR A 130 6.63 -24.78 1.37
C TYR A 130 5.97 -25.53 2.51
N THR A 131 6.37 -26.79 2.67
CA THR A 131 6.12 -27.56 3.89
C THR A 131 7.33 -27.47 4.80
N ASP A 132 7.15 -27.02 6.05
CA ASP A 132 8.19 -27.05 7.08
C ASP A 132 8.41 -28.48 7.59
N SER A 133 9.52 -29.08 7.15
CA SER A 133 10.03 -30.35 7.63
C SER A 133 11.17 -30.12 8.61
N ASN A 134 10.83 -29.91 9.88
CA ASN A 134 11.77 -29.76 11.00
C ASN A 134 12.81 -28.64 10.81
N GLY A 135 12.37 -27.48 10.33
CA GLY A 135 13.23 -26.31 10.10
C GLY A 135 13.80 -26.21 8.69
N THR A 136 13.44 -27.14 7.80
CA THR A 136 13.81 -27.12 6.38
C THR A 136 12.55 -27.09 5.52
N GLY A 137 12.48 -26.14 4.61
CA GLY A 137 11.39 -26.05 3.63
C GLY A 137 11.54 -27.10 2.55
N ILE A 138 10.52 -27.93 2.38
CA ILE A 138 10.42 -28.93 1.31
C ILE A 138 9.11 -28.75 0.52
N ALA A 139 8.94 -29.53 -0.55
CA ALA A 139 7.69 -29.59 -1.34
C ALA A 139 7.16 -28.22 -1.80
N ARG A 140 8.07 -27.40 -2.38
CA ARG A 140 7.71 -26.11 -2.98
C ARG A 140 6.57 -26.29 -4.00
N THR A 141 5.48 -25.58 -3.80
CA THR A 141 4.31 -25.54 -4.68
C THR A 141 4.06 -24.11 -5.12
N GLU A 142 3.75 -23.88 -6.40
CA GLU A 142 3.28 -22.57 -6.87
C GLU A 142 1.76 -22.50 -6.66
N VAL A 143 1.30 -21.52 -5.91
CA VAL A 143 -0.11 -21.40 -5.48
C VAL A 143 -0.83 -20.41 -6.39
N VAL A 144 -0.30 -19.19 -6.51
CA VAL A 144 -0.81 -18.17 -7.43
C VAL A 144 0.35 -17.72 -8.31
N THR A 145 0.14 -17.73 -9.62
CA THR A 145 1.16 -17.39 -10.63
C THR A 145 0.65 -16.28 -11.55
N ARG A 146 1.53 -15.74 -12.41
CA ARG A 146 1.21 -14.65 -13.34
C ARG A 146 0.71 -13.38 -12.65
N LEU A 147 1.21 -13.10 -11.44
CA LEU A 147 0.96 -11.83 -10.77
C LEU A 147 1.86 -10.75 -11.39
N PRO A 148 1.37 -9.52 -11.61
CA PRO A 148 2.12 -8.54 -12.40
C PRO A 148 3.27 -7.88 -11.61
N THR A 149 4.36 -7.57 -12.31
CA THR A 149 5.54 -6.82 -11.78
C THR A 149 6.24 -5.99 -12.85
N ALA A 150 5.58 -5.76 -14.00
CA ALA A 150 6.21 -5.19 -15.21
C ALA A 150 6.70 -3.73 -15.06
N GLY A 151 6.38 -3.07 -13.96
CA GLY A 151 6.88 -1.74 -13.63
C GLY A 151 8.21 -1.76 -12.86
N ASN A 152 8.60 -0.61 -12.30
CA ASN A 152 9.94 -0.44 -11.72
C ASN A 152 9.98 -0.52 -10.19
N ASN A 153 8.85 -0.39 -9.51
CA ASN A 153 8.69 -0.38 -8.05
C ASN A 153 7.20 -0.54 -7.71
N HIS A 154 6.82 -0.38 -6.45
CA HIS A 154 5.47 -0.57 -5.92
C HIS A 154 4.95 -2.00 -6.14
N ASP A 155 5.85 -2.97 -5.93
CA ASP A 155 5.58 -4.39 -6.13
C ASP A 155 4.59 -4.95 -5.08
N GLY A 156 4.36 -4.21 -4.00
CA GLY A 156 3.52 -4.62 -2.86
C GLY A 156 4.29 -5.47 -1.86
N GLY A 157 3.67 -6.55 -1.38
CA GLY A 157 4.32 -7.48 -0.44
C GLY A 157 3.43 -7.95 0.70
N GLY A 158 2.29 -7.28 0.93
CA GLY A 158 1.28 -7.74 1.87
C GLY A 158 0.82 -9.16 1.52
N LEU A 159 0.87 -10.07 2.49
CA LEU A 159 0.45 -11.47 2.37
C LEU A 159 -0.12 -11.94 3.71
N GLY A 160 -1.27 -12.60 3.70
CA GLY A 160 -1.89 -13.07 4.94
C GLY A 160 -3.17 -13.87 4.72
N PHE A 161 -3.75 -14.34 5.81
CA PHE A 161 -5.00 -15.09 5.80
C PHE A 161 -6.09 -14.34 6.54
N GLY A 162 -7.25 -14.22 5.90
CA GLY A 162 -8.40 -13.53 6.47
C GLY A 162 -9.13 -14.36 7.53
N PRO A 163 -10.08 -13.73 8.25
CA PRO A 163 -10.97 -14.43 9.18
C PRO A 163 -11.84 -15.51 8.51
N ASP A 164 -11.93 -15.47 7.17
CA ASP A 164 -12.67 -16.40 6.32
C ASP A 164 -11.82 -17.58 5.80
N GLY A 165 -10.59 -17.72 6.28
CA GLY A 165 -9.68 -18.80 5.89
C GLY A 165 -9.15 -18.69 4.47
N LYS A 166 -9.28 -17.52 3.83
CA LYS A 166 -8.80 -17.28 2.47
C LYS A 166 -7.43 -16.61 2.48
N LEU A 167 -6.68 -16.85 1.41
CA LEU A 167 -5.38 -16.22 1.16
C LEU A 167 -5.60 -14.83 0.58
N TYR A 168 -4.95 -13.81 1.12
CA TYR A 168 -4.96 -12.43 0.64
C TYR A 168 -3.53 -11.99 0.29
N TRP A 169 -3.41 -11.13 -0.72
CA TRP A 169 -2.16 -10.45 -1.06
C TRP A 169 -2.44 -9.05 -1.61
N ALA A 170 -1.43 -8.18 -1.63
CA ALA A 170 -1.57 -6.84 -2.19
C ALA A 170 -0.41 -6.50 -3.14
N ILE A 171 -0.75 -5.85 -4.25
CA ILE A 171 0.18 -5.38 -5.30
C ILE A 171 -0.13 -3.91 -5.58
N GLY A 172 0.90 -3.08 -5.67
CA GLY A 172 0.76 -1.67 -6.00
C GLY A 172 0.54 -1.41 -7.47
N ASP A 173 0.55 -0.14 -7.84
CA ASP A 173 0.37 0.36 -9.21
C ASP A 173 1.60 0.15 -10.10
N LEU A 174 2.60 -0.60 -9.61
CA LEU A 174 3.86 -0.91 -10.29
C LEU A 174 4.72 0.33 -10.61
N GLY A 175 4.43 1.49 -10.01
CA GLY A 175 5.18 2.73 -10.22
C GLY A 175 4.86 3.49 -11.49
N ASN A 176 3.91 2.98 -12.28
CA ASN A 176 3.51 3.57 -13.56
C ASN A 176 1.99 3.78 -13.65
N GLY A 177 1.28 3.73 -12.52
CA GLY A 177 -0.18 3.88 -12.48
C GLY A 177 -0.94 2.67 -13.03
N SER A 178 -0.32 1.48 -13.16
CA SER A 178 -1.03 0.31 -13.67
C SER A 178 -2.22 -0.06 -12.78
N GLY A 179 -3.41 -0.17 -13.37
CA GLY A 179 -4.59 -0.69 -12.70
C GLY A 179 -5.34 0.28 -11.76
N VAL A 180 -4.93 1.55 -11.68
CA VAL A 180 -5.51 2.55 -10.75
C VAL A 180 -6.89 3.07 -11.17
N ASP A 181 -7.17 3.19 -12.48
CA ASP A 181 -8.40 3.75 -13.09
C ASP A 181 -9.63 2.81 -13.05
N ALA A 182 -9.85 2.13 -11.92
CA ALA A 182 -10.86 1.08 -11.76
C ALA A 182 -10.73 -0.11 -12.75
N ASP A 183 -9.60 -0.25 -13.46
CA ASP A 183 -9.31 -1.39 -14.33
C ASP A 183 -9.38 -2.71 -13.54
N LEU A 184 -10.35 -3.54 -13.92
CA LEU A 184 -10.61 -4.83 -13.31
C LEU A 184 -9.88 -5.97 -14.04
N THR A 185 -9.21 -5.74 -15.16
CA THR A 185 -8.50 -6.77 -15.93
C THR A 185 -7.11 -7.07 -15.35
N SER A 186 -6.54 -6.12 -14.60
CA SER A 186 -5.22 -6.22 -13.97
C SER A 186 -5.28 -6.44 -12.45
N LEU A 187 -4.29 -7.15 -11.91
CA LEU A 187 -4.04 -7.28 -10.47
C LEU A 187 -3.11 -6.21 -9.89
N ALA A 188 -2.62 -5.27 -10.70
CA ALA A 188 -1.92 -4.10 -10.20
C ALA A 188 -2.90 -3.12 -9.51
N ALA A 189 -2.42 -2.44 -8.48
CA ALA A 189 -3.18 -1.54 -7.61
C ALA A 189 -4.35 -2.24 -6.88
N LYS A 190 -4.19 -3.52 -6.51
CA LYS A 190 -5.26 -4.37 -5.93
C LYS A 190 -4.86 -5.04 -4.62
N VAL A 191 -5.88 -5.37 -3.83
CA VAL A 191 -5.85 -6.52 -2.91
C VAL A 191 -6.49 -7.70 -3.62
N GLY A 192 -5.75 -8.81 -3.73
CA GLY A 192 -6.23 -10.09 -4.24
C GLY A 192 -6.68 -11.02 -3.11
N ARG A 193 -7.59 -11.95 -3.42
CA ARG A 193 -8.11 -12.99 -2.51
C ARG A 193 -8.32 -14.31 -3.26
N ALA A 194 -7.86 -15.42 -2.69
CA ALA A 194 -7.96 -16.76 -3.25
C ALA A 194 -8.32 -17.82 -2.20
N ASN A 195 -8.78 -18.98 -2.66
CA ASN A 195 -8.81 -20.20 -1.87
C ASN A 195 -7.37 -20.65 -1.51
N LEU A 196 -7.23 -21.54 -0.52
CA LEU A 196 -5.93 -22.02 -0.05
C LEU A 196 -5.13 -22.82 -1.12
N ASP A 197 -5.84 -23.36 -2.10
CA ASP A 197 -5.26 -24.03 -3.27
C ASP A 197 -4.85 -23.06 -4.40
N GLY A 198 -5.08 -21.76 -4.20
CA GLY A 198 -4.74 -20.70 -5.16
C GLY A 198 -5.81 -20.43 -6.20
N THR A 199 -6.95 -21.13 -6.19
CA THR A 199 -8.05 -20.82 -7.11
C THR A 199 -8.78 -19.53 -6.70
N PRO A 200 -9.34 -18.75 -7.65
CA PRO A 200 -10.17 -17.59 -7.30
C PRO A 200 -11.34 -18.04 -6.42
N ALA A 201 -11.67 -17.24 -5.42
CA ALA A 201 -12.84 -17.52 -4.60
C ALA A 201 -14.10 -17.04 -5.34
N ASN A 202 -15.12 -17.89 -5.40
CA ASN A 202 -16.34 -17.59 -6.16
C ASN A 202 -17.15 -16.43 -5.58
N ASP A 203 -16.95 -16.09 -4.30
CA ASP A 203 -17.58 -14.93 -3.65
C ASP A 203 -16.76 -13.64 -3.76
N ASN A 204 -15.64 -13.67 -4.49
CA ASN A 204 -14.89 -12.46 -4.82
C ASN A 204 -15.78 -11.48 -5.58
N PRO A 205 -15.65 -10.18 -5.30
CA PRO A 205 -16.59 -9.20 -5.80
C PRO A 205 -16.61 -8.98 -7.31
N PHE A 206 -15.50 -9.21 -8.00
CA PHE A 206 -15.37 -8.96 -9.43
C PHE A 206 -15.17 -10.24 -10.23
N ASN A 207 -15.41 -11.40 -9.61
CA ASN A 207 -15.38 -12.68 -10.31
C ASN A 207 -16.61 -12.79 -11.23
N ASP A 208 -16.37 -12.72 -12.54
CA ASP A 208 -17.38 -12.85 -13.59
C ASP A 208 -17.22 -14.17 -14.39
N GLY A 209 -16.37 -15.08 -13.91
CA GLY A 209 -16.13 -16.42 -14.45
C GLY A 209 -15.37 -16.44 -15.78
N VAL A 210 -16.02 -16.09 -16.88
CA VAL A 210 -15.44 -16.11 -18.24
C VAL A 210 -15.31 -14.68 -18.81
N GLY A 211 -15.58 -13.67 -17.98
CA GLY A 211 -15.52 -12.27 -18.39
C GLY A 211 -14.10 -11.70 -18.35
N PRO A 212 -13.95 -10.40 -18.65
CA PRO A 212 -12.66 -9.74 -18.72
C PRO A 212 -12.05 -9.43 -17.35
N ASN A 213 -12.83 -9.50 -16.27
CA ASN A 213 -12.33 -9.15 -14.95
C ASN A 213 -11.40 -10.22 -14.41
N ASN A 214 -10.40 -9.79 -13.65
CA ASN A 214 -9.57 -10.68 -12.90
C ASN A 214 -10.32 -11.18 -11.66
N GLU A 215 -10.48 -12.49 -11.56
CA GLU A 215 -11.38 -13.12 -10.60
C GLU A 215 -10.86 -13.07 -9.16
N TYR A 216 -9.59 -12.70 -8.96
CA TYR A 216 -8.97 -12.59 -7.65
C TYR A 216 -9.23 -11.26 -6.94
N ILE A 217 -9.75 -10.23 -7.63
CA ILE A 217 -9.83 -8.88 -7.06
C ILE A 217 -10.80 -8.85 -5.86
N TRP A 218 -10.29 -8.40 -4.71
CA TRP A 218 -11.06 -8.12 -3.50
C TRP A 218 -11.33 -6.61 -3.33
N ALA A 219 -10.30 -5.80 -3.52
CA ALA A 219 -10.32 -4.33 -3.44
C ALA A 219 -9.33 -3.72 -4.44
N ARG A 220 -9.48 -2.43 -4.75
CA ARG A 220 -8.73 -1.73 -5.82
C ARG A 220 -8.36 -0.29 -5.50
N GLY A 221 -7.54 0.30 -6.37
CA GLY A 221 -7.18 1.72 -6.38
C GLY A 221 -6.18 2.10 -5.29
N LEU A 222 -5.20 1.23 -5.03
CA LEU A 222 -4.08 1.43 -4.08
C LEU A 222 -2.81 1.84 -4.83
N ARG A 223 -1.91 2.58 -4.19
CA ARG A 223 -0.64 2.99 -4.80
C ARG A 223 0.45 1.95 -4.58
N ASN A 224 0.84 1.74 -3.33
CA ASN A 224 1.91 0.83 -2.94
C ASN A 224 1.57 0.21 -1.58
N PRO A 225 0.66 -0.79 -1.56
CA PRO A 225 0.23 -1.48 -0.35
C PRO A 225 1.33 -2.43 0.12
N PHE A 226 2.36 -1.85 0.73
CA PHE A 226 3.61 -2.53 1.10
C PHE A 226 3.36 -3.68 2.07
N THR A 227 2.45 -3.49 3.03
CA THR A 227 2.10 -4.45 4.08
C THR A 227 0.63 -4.32 4.47
N PHE A 228 0.06 -5.38 5.03
CA PHE A 228 -1.25 -5.32 5.69
C PHE A 228 -1.31 -6.29 6.86
N THR A 229 -2.30 -6.12 7.73
CA THR A 229 -2.61 -7.08 8.78
C THR A 229 -4.11 -7.15 9.03
N PHE A 230 -4.59 -8.29 9.52
CA PHE A 230 -5.96 -8.42 10.00
C PHE A 230 -6.02 -8.07 11.48
N GLN A 231 -6.94 -7.18 11.85
CA GLN A 231 -7.18 -6.89 13.25
C GLN A 231 -7.69 -8.14 13.97
N PRO A 232 -7.01 -8.63 15.03
CA PRO A 232 -7.36 -9.91 15.63
C PRO A 232 -8.80 -9.97 16.18
N THR A 233 -9.25 -8.89 16.83
CA THR A 233 -10.56 -8.83 17.51
C THR A 233 -11.76 -8.70 16.56
N THR A 234 -11.59 -8.04 15.41
CA THR A 234 -12.71 -7.75 14.49
C THR A 234 -12.60 -8.47 13.15
N GLY A 235 -11.40 -8.89 12.76
CA GLY A 235 -11.14 -9.47 11.44
C GLY A 235 -11.09 -8.45 10.30
N LEU A 236 -11.11 -7.15 10.60
CA LEU A 236 -10.98 -6.11 9.58
C LEU A 236 -9.56 -6.08 9.02
N LEU A 237 -9.43 -5.90 7.71
CA LEU A 237 -8.15 -5.81 7.00
C LEU A 237 -7.63 -4.37 7.03
N TRP A 238 -6.48 -4.16 7.64
CA TRP A 238 -5.79 -2.86 7.70
C TRP A 238 -4.61 -2.90 6.74
N VAL A 239 -4.64 -2.05 5.71
CA VAL A 239 -3.63 -1.97 4.65
C VAL A 239 -2.82 -0.70 4.83
N ASN A 240 -1.51 -0.83 4.89
CA ASN A 240 -0.58 0.30 4.87
C ASN A 240 -0.18 0.57 3.42
N ASP A 241 -0.58 1.73 2.92
CA ASP A 241 -0.39 2.16 1.54
C ASP A 241 0.55 3.38 1.49
N VAL A 242 1.70 3.20 0.82
CA VAL A 242 2.70 4.26 0.67
C VAL A 242 2.28 5.20 -0.45
N GLY A 243 2.17 6.49 -0.13
CA GLY A 243 1.70 7.55 -1.02
C GLY A 243 2.78 8.28 -1.82
N ASP A 244 2.34 9.23 -2.64
CA ASP A 244 3.19 10.30 -3.23
C ASP A 244 3.28 11.50 -2.28
N GLY A 245 2.14 11.93 -1.73
CA GLY A 245 2.02 13.05 -0.80
C GLY A 245 1.58 12.65 0.60
N TYR A 246 0.92 11.49 0.76
CA TYR A 246 0.44 11.01 2.06
C TYR A 246 0.60 9.50 2.23
N GLU A 247 1.24 9.12 3.33
CA GLU A 247 1.17 7.76 3.85
C GLU A 247 -0.22 7.48 4.43
N GLN A 248 -0.79 6.32 4.12
CA GLN A 248 -2.18 6.00 4.45
C GLN A 248 -2.31 4.62 5.11
N VAL A 249 -3.23 4.53 6.06
CA VAL A 249 -3.77 3.25 6.55
C VAL A 249 -5.25 3.19 6.22
N LEU A 250 -5.62 2.17 5.47
CA LEU A 250 -6.96 1.95 4.95
C LEU A 250 -7.57 0.71 5.60
N VAL A 251 -8.83 0.80 6.03
CA VAL A 251 -9.61 -0.39 6.42
C VAL A 251 -10.33 -0.88 5.18
N VAL A 252 -9.87 -2.00 4.63
CA VAL A 252 -10.33 -2.55 3.35
C VAL A 252 -11.37 -3.64 3.59
N THR A 253 -12.54 -3.47 3.00
CA THR A 253 -13.60 -4.49 2.93
C THR A 253 -13.85 -4.91 1.48
N ARG A 254 -14.73 -5.90 1.28
CA ARG A 254 -15.18 -6.34 -0.05
C ARG A 254 -15.55 -5.15 -0.93
N ARG A 255 -15.08 -5.12 -2.18
CA ARG A 255 -15.32 -4.07 -3.20
C ARG A 255 -14.70 -2.70 -2.94
N SER A 256 -13.96 -2.51 -1.86
CA SER A 256 -13.39 -1.20 -1.53
C SER A 256 -12.58 -0.62 -2.68
N HIS A 257 -12.66 0.70 -2.84
CA HIS A 257 -11.84 1.47 -3.76
C HIS A 257 -11.08 2.54 -3.00
N ALA A 258 -9.75 2.54 -2.98
CA ALA A 258 -8.98 3.56 -2.26
C ALA A 258 -8.85 4.89 -3.02
N GLY A 259 -9.00 4.84 -4.34
CA GLY A 259 -9.21 6.02 -5.20
C GLY A 259 -7.92 6.65 -5.69
N TYR A 260 -6.80 5.94 -5.54
CA TYR A 260 -5.51 6.42 -5.98
C TYR A 260 -5.42 6.63 -7.49
N ASN A 261 -4.47 7.52 -7.82
CA ASN A 261 -4.21 8.49 -8.89
C ASN A 261 -5.00 9.81 -8.76
N ASP A 262 -6.31 9.73 -8.54
CA ASP A 262 -7.16 10.91 -8.43
C ASP A 262 -7.16 11.49 -7.01
N TYR A 263 -7.11 10.61 -6.01
CA TYR A 263 -7.29 10.98 -4.62
C TYR A 263 -6.21 10.42 -3.70
N GLU A 264 -5.70 11.32 -2.86
CA GLU A 264 -4.73 11.03 -1.83
C GLU A 264 -5.05 11.88 -0.60
N ASN A 265 -5.73 11.27 0.38
CA ASN A 265 -6.29 11.95 1.56
C ASN A 265 -7.35 13.04 1.25
N ASN A 266 -7.94 13.03 0.06
CA ASN A 266 -9.00 13.95 -0.38
C ASN A 266 -10.15 13.21 -1.09
N GLN A 267 -10.38 11.93 -0.74
CA GLN A 267 -11.44 11.13 -1.34
C GLN A 267 -12.80 11.85 -1.20
N PRO A 268 -13.59 11.95 -2.29
CA PRO A 268 -14.87 12.64 -2.28
C PRO A 268 -15.89 11.84 -1.48
N VAL A 269 -16.73 12.56 -0.73
CA VAL A 269 -17.82 11.94 0.04
C VAL A 269 -18.88 11.41 -0.93
N GLY A 270 -19.29 10.14 -0.75
CA GLY A 270 -20.42 9.55 -1.46
C GLY A 270 -20.12 8.89 -2.81
N ASN A 271 -18.85 8.66 -3.16
CA ASN A 271 -18.44 8.09 -4.46
C ASN A 271 -17.71 6.74 -4.35
N ASP A 272 -18.18 5.83 -3.50
CA ASP A 272 -17.62 4.47 -3.26
C ASP A 272 -16.15 4.38 -2.81
N PHE A 273 -15.44 5.50 -2.68
CA PHE A 273 -14.06 5.52 -2.21
C PHE A 273 -13.98 5.41 -0.68
N ILE A 274 -13.08 4.54 -0.21
CA ILE A 274 -12.75 4.44 1.20
C ILE A 274 -11.77 5.56 1.57
N THR A 275 -12.02 6.18 2.72
CA THR A 275 -11.15 7.21 3.28
C THR A 275 -10.13 6.56 4.22
N PRO A 276 -8.86 7.01 4.25
CA PRO A 276 -7.88 6.51 5.20
C PRO A 276 -8.32 6.76 6.65
N VAL A 277 -8.18 5.74 7.50
CA VAL A 277 -8.42 5.85 8.95
C VAL A 277 -7.23 6.48 9.68
N ILE A 278 -6.04 6.37 9.11
CA ILE A 278 -4.83 7.08 9.53
C ILE A 278 -4.18 7.64 8.27
N LYS A 279 -3.69 8.87 8.35
CA LYS A 279 -2.87 9.48 7.32
C LYS A 279 -1.78 10.34 7.94
N TYR A 280 -0.68 10.53 7.22
CA TYR A 280 0.28 11.59 7.52
C TYR A 280 1.00 12.04 6.26
N ARG A 281 1.46 13.29 6.27
CA ARG A 281 2.08 13.87 5.09
C ARG A 281 3.51 13.34 4.91
N THR A 282 3.81 12.86 3.71
CA THR A 282 5.10 12.27 3.37
C THR A 282 6.23 13.29 3.58
N ASN A 283 7.16 12.95 4.49
CA ASN A 283 8.33 13.74 4.89
C ASN A 283 8.01 15.20 5.28
N SER A 284 6.79 15.46 5.79
CA SER A 284 6.33 16.83 6.02
C SER A 284 5.21 16.89 7.07
N VAL A 285 4.57 18.06 7.17
CA VAL A 285 3.37 18.32 7.98
C VAL A 285 2.30 19.00 7.14
N ASP A 286 1.04 18.84 7.53
CA ASP A 286 -0.04 19.70 7.07
C ASP A 286 -0.21 20.87 8.03
N SER A 287 -0.41 22.07 7.49
CA SER A 287 -0.75 23.25 8.29
C SER A 287 -1.92 23.99 7.65
N ARG A 288 -2.89 24.38 8.47
CA ARG A 288 -4.11 25.07 8.05
C ARG A 288 -4.37 26.28 8.93
N ASN A 289 -4.54 27.44 8.30
CA ASN A 289 -4.92 28.66 9.00
C ASN A 289 -6.34 28.52 9.54
N LEU A 290 -6.55 28.95 10.78
CA LEU A 290 -7.85 29.07 11.40
C LEU A 290 -8.50 30.40 10.98
N THR A 291 -9.82 30.41 10.79
CA THR A 291 -10.55 31.66 10.50
C THR A 291 -10.50 32.60 11.71
N ALA A 292 -10.78 33.90 11.48
CA ALA A 292 -10.68 34.94 12.52
C ALA A 292 -11.57 34.70 13.75
N THR A 293 -12.66 33.95 13.60
CA THR A 293 -13.57 33.51 14.68
C THR A 293 -13.67 31.98 14.73
N GLY A 294 -12.67 31.30 14.21
CA GLY A 294 -12.72 29.87 13.95
C GLY A 294 -12.58 28.98 15.17
N ALA A 295 -12.35 29.51 16.38
CA ALA A 295 -12.16 28.71 17.59
C ALA A 295 -13.31 28.95 18.57
N VAL A 296 -14.22 27.98 18.72
CA VAL A 296 -15.42 28.10 19.56
C VAL A 296 -15.43 26.97 20.58
N ARG A 297 -15.26 27.29 21.87
CA ARG A 297 -15.34 26.33 22.98
C ARG A 297 -16.70 26.41 23.65
N SER A 298 -17.35 25.26 23.80
CA SER A 298 -18.62 25.09 24.50
C SER A 298 -18.64 23.76 25.24
N GLY A 299 -18.88 23.78 26.55
CA GLY A 299 -19.00 22.56 27.37
C GLY A 299 -17.73 21.71 27.41
N GLY A 300 -16.55 22.35 27.28
CA GLY A 300 -15.26 21.65 27.25
C GLY A 300 -14.90 20.98 25.91
N ILE A 301 -15.70 21.20 24.86
CA ILE A 301 -15.36 20.80 23.49
C ILE A 301 -15.11 22.07 22.68
N THR A 302 -14.02 22.09 21.91
CA THR A 302 -13.71 23.19 21.02
C THR A 302 -13.90 22.77 19.58
N THR A 303 -14.72 23.51 18.83
CA THR A 303 -14.81 23.43 17.37
C THR A 303 -13.86 24.43 16.74
N PHE A 304 -12.98 23.94 15.88
CA PHE A 304 -12.09 24.74 15.06
C PHE A 304 -12.58 24.78 13.61
N THR A 305 -12.51 25.95 12.98
CA THR A 305 -12.86 26.19 11.57
C THR A 305 -11.65 26.71 10.82
N THR A 306 -11.18 25.96 9.83
CA THR A 306 -10.07 26.32 8.96
C THR A 306 -10.52 27.19 7.79
N ALA A 307 -9.62 28.00 7.24
CA ALA A 307 -9.89 28.88 6.10
C ALA A 307 -9.97 28.13 4.75
N ALA A 308 -9.51 26.88 4.70
CA ALA A 308 -9.50 26.02 3.52
C ALA A 308 -9.71 24.56 3.94
N PRO A 309 -10.05 23.65 3.00
CA PRO A 309 -10.19 22.25 3.28
C PRO A 309 -8.93 21.66 3.95
N HIS A 310 -9.12 20.87 5.01
CA HIS A 310 -7.99 20.43 5.85
C HIS A 310 -7.56 18.98 5.67
N GLY A 311 -8.50 18.05 5.44
CA GLY A 311 -8.20 16.62 5.37
C GLY A 311 -7.78 15.96 6.70
N PHE A 312 -7.79 16.68 7.83
CA PHE A 312 -7.55 16.10 9.16
C PHE A 312 -8.48 14.94 9.52
N ARG A 313 -7.94 13.94 10.23
CA ARG A 313 -8.64 12.70 10.62
C ARG A 313 -8.80 12.59 12.13
N LYS A 314 -9.81 11.83 12.58
CA LYS A 314 -9.97 11.51 14.00
C LYS A 314 -8.69 10.86 14.54
N GLY A 315 -8.30 11.27 15.74
CA GLY A 315 -7.10 10.79 16.43
C GLY A 315 -5.79 11.37 15.92
N GLU A 316 -5.80 12.18 14.86
CA GLU A 316 -4.61 12.90 14.42
C GLU A 316 -4.23 13.96 15.48
N LYS A 317 -2.94 14.01 15.83
CA LYS A 317 -2.41 14.99 16.78
C LYS A 317 -2.07 16.29 16.06
N LEU A 318 -2.66 17.38 16.55
CA LEU A 318 -2.50 18.73 16.03
C LEU A 318 -1.87 19.64 17.08
N THR A 319 -0.90 20.44 16.63
CA THR A 319 -0.38 21.60 17.36
C THR A 319 -1.18 22.84 16.93
N LEU A 320 -1.90 23.42 17.88
CA LEU A 320 -2.67 24.65 17.72
C LEU A 320 -1.89 25.83 18.29
N GLU A 321 -1.59 26.82 17.45
CA GLU A 321 -0.76 27.95 17.84
C GLU A 321 -1.24 29.26 17.21
N GLY A 322 -0.98 30.38 17.89
CA GLY A 322 -1.28 31.71 17.38
C GLY A 322 -2.78 32.09 17.43
N VAL A 323 -3.62 31.29 18.09
CA VAL A 323 -5.00 31.69 18.40
C VAL A 323 -4.98 32.87 19.35
N GLY A 324 -5.80 33.90 19.07
CA GLY A 324 -5.77 35.18 19.80
C GLY A 324 -5.95 35.02 21.32
N ASP A 325 -6.90 34.19 21.75
CA ASP A 325 -6.97 33.67 23.11
C ASP A 325 -6.04 32.46 23.26
N GLY A 326 -4.97 32.65 24.01
CA GLY A 326 -3.94 31.62 24.23
C GLY A 326 -4.43 30.35 24.92
N SER A 327 -5.61 30.37 25.56
CA SER A 327 -6.21 29.17 26.17
C SER A 327 -6.64 28.11 25.14
N PHE A 328 -6.70 28.47 23.86
CA PHE A 328 -6.96 27.54 22.76
C PHE A 328 -5.70 26.85 22.22
N ASN A 329 -4.52 27.37 22.50
CA ASN A 329 -3.25 26.85 21.97
C ASN A 329 -2.78 25.61 22.74
N GLY A 330 -2.02 24.74 22.08
CA GLY A 330 -1.48 23.50 22.65
C GLY A 330 -1.55 22.32 21.68
N GLU A 331 -1.15 21.15 22.16
CA GLU A 331 -1.28 19.91 21.40
C GLU A 331 -2.59 19.20 21.77
N PHE A 332 -3.38 18.84 20.77
CA PHE A 332 -4.66 18.16 20.95
C PHE A 332 -4.89 17.11 19.87
N TYR A 333 -5.69 16.09 20.19
CA TYR A 333 -6.16 15.14 19.19
C TYR A 333 -7.48 15.60 18.59
N VAL A 334 -7.65 15.39 17.29
CA VAL A 334 -8.95 15.53 16.64
C VAL A 334 -9.93 14.53 17.25
N ALA A 335 -10.94 15.04 17.93
CA ALA A 335 -11.93 14.28 18.69
C ALA A 335 -13.28 14.13 17.95
N SER A 336 -13.41 14.71 16.75
CA SER A 336 -14.59 14.53 15.90
C SER A 336 -14.88 13.04 15.68
N ALA A 337 -16.16 12.65 15.57
CA ALA A 337 -16.50 11.29 15.12
C ALA A 337 -15.86 10.99 13.75
N ASN A 338 -15.64 9.72 13.37
CA ASN A 338 -14.85 9.34 12.18
C ASN A 338 -15.24 10.06 10.87
N ASN A 339 -16.52 10.40 10.71
CA ASN A 339 -17.07 11.10 9.54
C ASN A 339 -17.49 12.55 9.83
N ALA A 340 -17.05 13.12 10.96
CA ALA A 340 -17.48 14.41 11.47
C ALA A 340 -16.41 15.52 11.50
N PRO A 341 -15.09 15.32 11.23
CA PRO A 341 -14.36 16.39 10.59
C PRO A 341 -15.08 16.68 9.27
N SER A 342 -15.65 17.87 9.13
CA SER A 342 -16.13 18.30 7.83
C SER A 342 -14.91 18.65 6.96
N THR A 343 -15.15 19.16 5.75
CA THR A 343 -14.05 19.67 4.92
C THR A 343 -13.27 20.78 5.64
N THR A 344 -13.91 21.58 6.49
CA THR A 344 -13.32 22.80 7.10
C THR A 344 -13.45 22.90 8.61
N THR A 345 -14.11 21.94 9.27
CA THR A 345 -14.32 21.99 10.72
C THR A 345 -13.91 20.70 11.39
N PHE A 346 -13.22 20.82 12.52
CA PHE A 346 -12.88 19.69 13.39
C PHE A 346 -13.08 20.07 14.86
N THR A 347 -13.17 19.07 15.73
CA THR A 347 -13.33 19.28 17.18
C THR A 347 -12.17 18.69 17.95
N VAL A 348 -11.86 19.28 19.10
CA VAL A 348 -10.90 18.76 20.08
C VAL A 348 -11.47 18.88 21.50
N ALA A 349 -10.99 18.05 22.41
CA ALA A 349 -11.36 18.14 23.82
C ALA A 349 -10.51 19.18 24.58
N GLN A 350 -11.15 20.12 25.28
CA GLN A 350 -10.55 21.11 26.16
C GLN A 350 -11.35 21.20 27.49
N PRO A 351 -11.42 20.10 28.26
CA PRO A 351 -12.24 20.05 29.47
C PRO A 351 -11.70 20.98 30.57
N GLY A 352 -12.61 21.52 31.39
CA GLY A 352 -12.26 22.35 32.54
C GLY A 352 -11.90 23.81 32.22
N LEU A 353 -11.93 24.20 30.95
CA LEU A 353 -11.78 25.60 30.54
C LEU A 353 -13.16 26.23 30.27
N PRO A 354 -13.34 27.55 30.53
CA PRO A 354 -14.62 28.22 30.32
C PRO A 354 -14.99 28.31 28.84
N ASP A 355 -16.28 28.41 28.54
CA ASP A 355 -16.77 28.66 27.18
C ASP A 355 -16.20 29.99 26.65
N ALA A 356 -15.76 29.99 25.39
CA ALA A 356 -15.06 31.12 24.79
C ALA A 356 -15.15 31.08 23.26
N THR A 357 -14.90 32.22 22.61
CA THR A 357 -14.76 32.31 21.15
C THR A 357 -13.55 33.16 20.81
N SER A 358 -12.75 32.69 19.88
CA SER A 358 -11.53 33.31 19.38
C SER A 358 -11.30 32.88 17.92
N GLY A 359 -10.15 33.22 17.36
CA GLY A 359 -9.68 32.68 16.09
C GLY A 359 -8.34 33.28 15.72
N GLY A 360 -7.99 33.17 14.44
CA GLY A 360 -6.61 33.34 13.99
C GLY A 360 -5.72 32.19 14.47
N GLY A 361 -4.49 32.14 13.97
CA GLY A 361 -3.56 31.05 14.25
C GLY A 361 -3.69 29.88 13.28
N ASN A 362 -2.98 28.79 13.60
CA ASN A 362 -2.80 27.64 12.72
C ASN A 362 -3.03 26.33 13.48
N ALA A 363 -3.51 25.32 12.75
CA ALA A 363 -3.50 23.92 13.16
C ALA A 363 -2.48 23.16 12.31
N THR A 364 -1.50 22.52 12.94
CA THR A 364 -0.40 21.81 12.26
C THR A 364 -0.28 20.37 12.74
N THR A 365 -0.15 19.42 11.82
CA THR A 365 -0.01 17.99 12.16
C THR A 365 1.40 17.66 12.65
N GLN A 366 1.57 16.49 13.27
CA GLN A 366 2.90 15.93 13.50
C GLN A 366 3.53 15.40 12.20
N ALA A 367 4.87 15.39 12.14
CA ALA A 367 5.63 14.74 11.08
C ALA A 367 5.94 13.30 11.49
N LEU A 368 5.32 12.33 10.82
CA LEU A 368 5.41 10.90 11.20
C LEU A 368 6.26 10.05 10.23
N GLY A 369 6.85 10.67 9.20
CA GLY A 369 7.76 10.01 8.25
C GLY A 369 7.30 10.16 6.81
N GLY A 370 7.69 9.22 5.94
CA GLY A 370 7.32 9.25 4.53
C GLY A 370 7.51 7.94 3.79
N SER A 371 7.38 6.81 4.48
CA SER A 371 7.25 5.48 3.88
C SER A 371 6.77 4.51 4.95
N ILE A 372 5.44 4.35 5.05
CA ILE A 372 4.82 3.46 6.05
C ILE A 372 5.18 1.98 5.78
N THR A 373 5.60 1.26 6.81
CA THR A 373 5.98 -0.17 6.72
C THR A 373 5.53 -1.00 7.91
N GLY A 374 5.55 -2.33 7.75
CA GLY A 374 5.15 -3.29 8.78
C GLY A 374 3.69 -3.12 9.19
N GLY A 375 3.33 -3.47 10.41
CA GLY A 375 1.98 -3.28 10.91
C GLY A 375 1.52 -4.45 11.77
N VAL A 376 1.33 -4.21 13.06
CA VAL A 376 0.90 -5.26 13.98
C VAL A 376 -0.01 -4.72 15.07
N PHE A 377 -1.08 -5.46 15.37
CA PHE A 377 -1.88 -5.25 16.56
C PHE A 377 -1.23 -5.91 17.77
N TYR A 378 -1.09 -5.17 18.86
CA TYR A 378 -0.47 -5.72 20.07
C TYR A 378 -1.43 -6.69 20.79
N ASP A 379 -1.23 -7.98 20.55
CA ASP A 379 -2.08 -9.08 21.02
C ASP A 379 -1.38 -9.95 22.09
N ALA A 380 -0.89 -9.30 23.15
CA ALA A 380 -0.22 -9.98 24.27
C ALA A 380 -0.40 -9.24 25.61
N THR A 381 -0.02 -9.87 26.72
CA THR A 381 -0.19 -9.30 28.07
C THR A 381 1.10 -8.78 28.71
N LEU A 382 2.24 -8.83 28.02
CA LEU A 382 3.51 -8.35 28.56
C LEU A 382 3.51 -6.84 28.79
N PHE A 383 3.06 -6.05 27.82
CA PHE A 383 2.94 -4.61 27.96
C PHE A 383 1.80 -4.27 28.94
N PRO A 384 1.76 -3.04 29.46
CA PRO A 384 0.62 -2.55 30.23
C PRO A 384 -0.71 -2.69 29.45
N ALA A 385 -1.83 -2.80 30.17
CA ALA A 385 -3.12 -3.16 29.58
C ALA A 385 -3.61 -2.15 28.52
N GLU A 386 -3.24 -0.88 28.65
CA GLU A 386 -3.55 0.20 27.71
C GLU A 386 -2.88 0.04 26.33
N TYR A 387 -1.97 -0.94 26.16
CA TYR A 387 -1.36 -1.27 24.87
C TYR A 387 -2.10 -2.36 24.12
N ARG A 388 -2.96 -3.15 24.79
CA ARG A 388 -3.66 -4.30 24.18
C ARG A 388 -4.61 -3.82 23.09
N GLY A 389 -4.50 -4.41 21.90
CA GLY A 389 -5.34 -4.05 20.74
C GLY A 389 -4.94 -2.75 20.04
N ASN A 390 -3.88 -2.06 20.48
CA ASN A 390 -3.34 -0.92 19.73
C ASN A 390 -2.59 -1.38 18.49
N TYR A 391 -2.62 -0.55 17.45
CA TYR A 391 -1.92 -0.79 16.20
C TYR A 391 -0.55 -0.11 16.22
N PHE A 392 0.49 -0.85 15.87
CA PHE A 392 1.85 -0.34 15.71
C PHE A 392 2.29 -0.51 14.26
N PHE A 393 2.85 0.55 13.69
CA PHE A 393 3.46 0.50 12.36
C PHE A 393 4.78 1.26 12.37
N GLY A 394 5.66 0.93 11.45
CA GLY A 394 6.94 1.59 11.31
C GLY A 394 6.96 2.53 10.13
N ASP A 395 8.06 3.24 10.00
CA ASP A 395 8.36 4.07 8.84
C ASP A 395 9.81 3.86 8.41
N PHE A 396 10.00 3.52 7.14
CA PHE A 396 11.29 3.06 6.61
C PHE A 396 12.37 4.15 6.64
N ASN A 397 12.04 5.37 6.19
CA ASN A 397 13.03 6.41 5.97
C ASN A 397 13.25 7.31 7.20
N SER A 398 12.24 7.48 8.06
CA SER A 398 12.33 8.31 9.27
C SER A 398 12.77 7.54 10.50
N ALA A 399 12.82 6.20 10.43
CA ALA A 399 13.19 5.32 11.54
C ALA A 399 12.24 5.44 12.76
N GLN A 400 10.99 5.82 12.51
CA GLN A 400 9.96 5.93 13.54
C GLN A 400 9.16 4.63 13.66
N VAL A 401 8.64 4.39 14.86
CA VAL A 401 7.53 3.48 15.12
C VAL A 401 6.41 4.31 15.71
N THR A 402 5.24 4.22 15.09
CA THR A 402 4.04 4.97 15.45
C THR A 402 3.04 4.02 16.09
N ARG A 403 2.31 4.53 17.09
CA ARG A 403 1.23 3.80 17.77
C ARG A 403 -0.09 4.51 17.52
N ALA A 404 -1.06 3.76 17.00
CA ALA A 404 -2.45 4.15 16.98
C ALA A 404 -3.25 3.44 18.08
N THR A 405 -3.97 4.20 18.89
CA THR A 405 -4.91 3.67 19.89
C THR A 405 -6.31 3.59 19.28
N LEU A 406 -7.11 2.63 19.74
CA LEU A 406 -8.49 2.47 19.28
C LEU A 406 -9.49 2.80 20.40
N ALA A 407 -10.58 3.46 20.03
CA ALA A 407 -11.73 3.67 20.90
C ALA A 407 -12.60 2.41 20.99
N ALA A 408 -13.59 2.41 21.90
CA ALA A 408 -14.47 1.27 22.12
C ALA A 408 -15.34 0.90 20.90
N ASP A 409 -15.60 1.86 20.02
CA ASP A 409 -16.28 1.66 18.72
C ASP A 409 -15.32 1.22 17.60
N ASN A 410 -14.08 0.85 17.96
CA ASN A 410 -13.01 0.42 17.07
C ASN A 410 -12.46 1.50 16.13
N SER A 411 -12.88 2.76 16.30
CA SER A 411 -12.30 3.89 15.58
C SER A 411 -10.92 4.26 16.11
N VAL A 412 -10.08 4.89 15.28
CA VAL A 412 -8.80 5.46 15.73
C VAL A 412 -9.08 6.58 16.73
N ALA A 413 -8.44 6.49 17.89
CA ALA A 413 -8.59 7.45 18.99
C ALA A 413 -7.40 8.41 19.08
N THR A 414 -6.18 7.90 18.92
CA THR A 414 -4.95 8.72 18.85
C THR A 414 -3.95 8.08 17.90
N VAL A 415 -3.10 8.89 17.27
CA VAL A 415 -1.95 8.47 16.46
C VAL A 415 -0.74 9.28 16.91
N ASP A 416 0.30 8.60 17.40
CA ASP A 416 1.46 9.25 18.00
C ASP A 416 2.76 8.54 17.62
N GLU A 417 3.82 9.32 17.39
CA GLU A 417 5.19 8.80 17.43
C GLU A 417 5.39 8.07 18.77
N TRP A 418 5.70 6.78 18.71
CA TRP A 418 5.92 5.96 19.89
C TRP A 418 7.40 5.76 20.17
N GLY A 419 8.23 5.62 19.13
CA GLY A 419 9.67 5.51 19.30
C GLY A 419 10.43 5.85 18.03
N THR A 420 11.73 6.13 18.18
CA THR A 420 12.62 6.54 17.08
C THR A 420 13.90 5.72 17.05
N GLY A 421 14.68 5.82 15.97
CA GLY A 421 15.93 5.06 15.81
C GLY A 421 15.73 3.61 15.34
N PHE A 422 14.53 3.26 14.88
CA PHE A 422 14.20 2.00 14.22
C PHE A 422 14.65 2.02 12.75
N SER A 423 15.94 2.27 12.50
CA SER A 423 16.46 2.53 11.15
C SER A 423 16.11 1.44 10.13
N ALA A 424 15.65 1.88 8.95
CA ALA A 424 15.25 1.04 7.83
C ALA A 424 14.22 -0.03 8.22
N ASN A 425 13.23 0.34 9.05
CA ASN A 425 12.18 -0.57 9.49
C ASN A 425 11.39 -1.09 8.29
N VAL A 426 11.24 -2.41 8.21
CA VAL A 426 10.42 -3.05 7.17
C VAL A 426 9.25 -3.83 7.74
N ASP A 427 9.34 -4.28 9.00
CA ASP A 427 8.31 -5.11 9.60
C ASP A 427 8.28 -5.05 11.14
N LEU A 428 7.12 -5.34 11.73
CA LEU A 428 6.85 -5.37 13.17
C LEU A 428 6.05 -6.63 13.53
N SER A 429 6.35 -7.25 14.66
CA SER A 429 5.64 -8.45 15.09
C SER A 429 5.64 -8.62 16.60
N VAL A 430 4.60 -9.25 17.16
CA VAL A 430 4.54 -9.63 18.58
C VAL A 430 5.06 -11.05 18.74
N GLY A 431 6.10 -11.22 19.56
CA GLY A 431 6.72 -12.52 19.77
C GLY A 431 5.94 -13.43 20.74
N PRO A 432 6.28 -14.73 20.80
CA PRO A 432 5.68 -15.68 21.74
C PRO A 432 6.05 -15.40 23.20
N ASP A 433 7.01 -14.52 23.45
CA ASP A 433 7.34 -13.98 24.76
C ASP A 433 6.53 -12.71 25.10
N GLY A 434 5.64 -12.25 24.22
CA GLY A 434 4.82 -11.05 24.35
C GLY A 434 5.56 -9.73 24.09
N ALA A 435 6.82 -9.77 23.66
CA ALA A 435 7.58 -8.57 23.32
C ALA A 435 7.22 -8.06 21.91
N LEU A 436 7.40 -6.76 21.67
CA LEU A 436 7.32 -6.18 20.32
C LEU A 436 8.68 -6.31 19.64
N TYR A 437 8.69 -6.83 18.42
CA TYR A 437 9.87 -6.97 17.59
C TYR A 437 9.79 -6.05 16.38
N ALA A 438 10.92 -5.48 15.99
CA ALA A 438 11.07 -4.65 14.79
C ALA A 438 12.26 -5.14 13.95
N LEU A 439 12.08 -5.21 12.63
CA LEU A 439 13.07 -5.71 11.68
C LEU A 439 13.63 -4.57 10.80
N GLY A 440 14.96 -4.49 10.68
CA GLY A 440 15.64 -3.53 9.83
C GLY A 440 16.22 -4.15 8.55
N TYR A 441 16.03 -3.49 7.40
CA TYR A 441 16.47 -3.95 6.07
C TYR A 441 17.99 -4.08 5.91
N THR A 442 18.75 -3.02 6.21
CA THR A 442 20.17 -2.89 5.78
C THR A 442 21.18 -3.67 6.62
N ASN A 443 20.92 -3.90 7.90
CA ASN A 443 21.91 -4.42 8.84
C ASN A 443 21.52 -5.75 9.49
N GLY A 444 20.42 -6.37 9.04
CA GLY A 444 19.91 -7.61 9.61
C GLY A 444 19.64 -7.47 11.11
N VAL A 445 19.17 -6.29 11.53
CA VAL A 445 18.92 -5.94 12.92
C VAL A 445 17.52 -6.37 13.30
N VAL A 446 17.43 -7.11 14.40
CA VAL A 446 16.16 -7.44 15.05
C VAL A 446 16.15 -6.76 16.41
N ARG A 447 15.21 -5.84 16.62
CA ARG A 447 15.06 -5.10 17.88
C ARG A 447 13.93 -5.71 18.68
N ARG A 448 14.17 -6.06 19.94
CA ARG A 448 13.16 -6.56 20.87
C ARG A 448 12.87 -5.49 21.92
N VAL A 449 11.61 -5.10 22.07
CA VAL A 449 11.17 -4.09 23.04
C VAL A 449 10.27 -4.70 24.10
N MET A 450 10.57 -4.42 25.37
CA MET A 450 9.85 -4.90 26.54
C MET A 450 9.74 -3.82 27.61
N PRO A 451 8.78 -3.90 28.56
CA PRO A 451 8.75 -2.99 29.70
C PRO A 451 9.92 -3.25 30.67
N THR A 452 10.45 -2.21 31.32
CA THR A 452 11.61 -2.29 32.25
C THR A 452 11.27 -2.93 33.60
N ALA A 453 10.03 -2.82 34.07
CA ALA A 453 9.58 -3.38 35.34
C ALA A 453 8.11 -3.78 35.27
N THR A 454 7.85 -5.06 35.02
CA THR A 454 6.48 -5.58 34.78
C THR A 454 5.75 -6.06 36.04
N GLY A 455 6.45 -6.21 37.17
CA GLY A 455 5.97 -7.03 38.29
C GLY A 455 5.79 -8.49 37.88
N GLN A 456 5.56 -9.38 38.85
CA GLN A 456 5.26 -10.77 38.50
C GLN A 456 3.82 -10.88 37.97
N LYS A 457 3.67 -11.42 36.76
CA LYS A 457 2.37 -11.67 36.11
C LYS A 457 2.47 -12.81 35.10
N LEU A 458 1.30 -13.30 34.68
CA LEU A 458 1.14 -14.17 33.53
C LEU A 458 1.37 -13.35 32.25
N VAL A 459 2.24 -13.85 31.38
CA VAL A 459 2.48 -13.29 30.05
C VAL A 459 1.91 -14.26 29.04
N VAL A 460 0.82 -13.87 28.40
CA VAL A 460 0.12 -14.64 27.35
C VAL A 460 0.30 -13.88 26.04
N SER A 461 0.67 -14.60 24.98
CA SER A 461 0.82 -14.04 23.61
C SER A 461 -0.06 -14.83 22.66
N GLY A 462 -0.84 -14.12 21.83
CA GLY A 462 -1.94 -14.69 21.04
C GLY A 462 -3.23 -14.75 21.87
N LEU A 463 -3.83 -13.59 22.15
CA LEU A 463 -5.07 -13.48 22.92
C LEU A 463 -6.32 -13.69 22.05
N ASN A 464 -6.20 -13.53 20.74
CA ASN A 464 -7.28 -13.70 19.79
C ASN A 464 -6.83 -14.68 18.70
N LEU A 465 -7.16 -15.96 18.89
CA LEU A 465 -6.79 -17.02 17.97
C LEU A 465 -7.92 -17.31 16.96
N ARG A 466 -7.52 -17.58 15.72
CA ARG A 466 -8.38 -18.17 14.71
C ARG A 466 -7.82 -19.51 14.30
N LEU A 467 -8.68 -20.52 14.20
CA LEU A 467 -8.29 -21.89 13.84
C LEU A 467 -9.34 -22.47 12.92
N MET A 468 -8.88 -23.14 11.86
CA MET A 468 -9.77 -23.87 10.94
C MET A 468 -10.50 -24.98 11.69
N GLU A 469 -11.76 -25.22 11.35
CA GLU A 469 -12.44 -26.46 11.78
C GLU A 469 -11.64 -27.70 11.38
N GLY A 470 -11.62 -28.70 12.27
CA GLY A 470 -10.74 -29.87 12.15
C GLY A 470 -9.24 -29.54 12.31
N GLY A 471 -8.90 -28.28 12.61
CA GLY A 471 -7.54 -27.77 12.68
C GLY A 471 -7.07 -27.47 14.10
N ARG A 472 -5.85 -26.93 14.19
CA ARG A 472 -5.19 -26.59 15.47
C ARG A 472 -4.46 -25.26 15.38
N ALA A 473 -4.50 -24.51 16.48
CA ALA A 473 -3.66 -23.33 16.70
C ALA A 473 -3.07 -23.36 18.12
N ALA A 474 -2.08 -22.51 18.36
CA ALA A 474 -1.44 -22.40 19.66
C ALA A 474 -1.26 -20.96 20.09
N PHE A 475 -1.26 -20.77 21.41
CA PHE A 475 -0.78 -19.56 22.07
C PHE A 475 0.31 -19.94 23.08
N THR A 476 1.01 -18.95 23.61
CA THR A 476 2.10 -19.19 24.56
C THR A 476 1.88 -18.50 25.88
N VAL A 477 2.41 -19.13 26.94
CA VAL A 477 2.37 -18.62 28.31
C VAL A 477 3.79 -18.63 28.88
N ARG A 478 4.18 -17.56 29.56
CA ARG A 478 5.37 -17.50 30.43
C ARG A 478 5.11 -16.64 31.65
N LEU A 479 6.08 -16.54 32.55
CA LEU A 479 6.05 -15.56 33.63
C LEU A 479 6.84 -14.30 33.24
N ALA A 480 6.47 -13.19 33.84
CA ALA A 480 7.13 -11.91 33.61
C ALA A 480 8.50 -11.79 34.32
N GLN A 481 8.67 -12.51 35.44
CA GLN A 481 9.87 -12.55 36.27
C GLN A 481 10.14 -13.96 36.82
N ALA A 482 11.37 -14.21 37.27
CA ALA A 482 11.75 -15.44 37.93
C ALA A 482 10.96 -15.61 39.25
N PRO A 483 10.20 -16.70 39.43
CA PRO A 483 9.56 -16.98 40.71
C PRO A 483 10.59 -17.50 41.72
N THR A 484 10.29 -17.39 43.02
CA THR A 484 11.15 -17.92 44.10
C THR A 484 11.00 -19.42 44.32
N ALA A 485 9.89 -20.00 43.85
CA ALA A 485 9.58 -21.43 43.86
C ALA A 485 8.81 -21.79 42.57
N PRO A 486 8.69 -23.08 42.21
CA PRO A 486 7.90 -23.48 41.04
C PRO A 486 6.45 -22.96 41.11
N VAL A 487 5.99 -22.33 40.03
CA VAL A 487 4.61 -21.84 39.86
C VAL A 487 3.87 -22.76 38.91
N THR A 488 2.65 -23.15 39.28
CA THR A 488 1.76 -23.93 38.41
C THR A 488 0.69 -23.01 37.82
N VAL A 489 0.56 -23.03 36.50
CA VAL A 489 -0.47 -22.29 35.76
C VAL A 489 -1.45 -23.31 35.17
N SER A 490 -2.74 -23.11 35.40
CA SER A 490 -3.80 -23.91 34.81
C SER A 490 -4.45 -23.16 33.65
N VAL A 491 -4.72 -23.88 32.57
CA VAL A 491 -5.50 -23.39 31.42
C VAL A 491 -6.76 -24.23 31.31
N ALA A 492 -7.90 -23.57 31.22
CA ALA A 492 -9.20 -24.22 31.06
C ALA A 492 -10.12 -23.40 30.17
N ARG A 493 -11.01 -24.07 29.44
CA ARG A 493 -12.12 -23.41 28.75
C ARG A 493 -13.09 -22.83 29.79
N ALA A 494 -13.48 -21.58 29.62
CA ALA A 494 -14.49 -20.92 30.43
C ALA A 494 -15.88 -21.55 30.20
N LEU A 495 -16.74 -21.48 31.20
CA LEU A 495 -18.12 -21.95 31.07
C LEU A 495 -18.87 -21.15 30.00
N GLY A 496 -19.67 -21.84 29.19
CA GLY A 496 -20.52 -21.22 28.16
C GLY A 496 -19.86 -20.99 26.80
N GLY A 497 -18.57 -21.30 26.63
CA GLY A 497 -17.93 -21.37 25.30
C GLY A 497 -18.25 -22.68 24.58
N SER A 498 -18.12 -22.68 23.25
CA SER A 498 -18.37 -23.86 22.40
C SER A 498 -17.56 -25.09 22.85
N GLU A 499 -18.18 -26.27 22.76
CA GLU A 499 -17.53 -27.53 23.12
C GLU A 499 -16.60 -28.08 22.01
N ASP A 500 -16.73 -27.54 20.81
CA ASP A 500 -15.94 -27.90 19.63
C ASP A 500 -14.55 -27.27 19.68
N LEU A 501 -14.39 -26.21 20.46
CA LEU A 501 -13.08 -25.67 20.83
C LEU A 501 -12.54 -26.37 22.08
N ARG A 502 -11.47 -27.15 21.90
CA ARG A 502 -10.91 -28.04 22.94
C ARG A 502 -9.44 -27.77 23.18
N LEU A 503 -9.04 -27.98 24.43
CA LEU A 503 -7.64 -27.98 24.85
C LEU A 503 -7.04 -29.36 24.62
N THR A 504 -6.00 -29.45 23.79
CA THR A 504 -5.33 -30.74 23.49
C THR A 504 -3.92 -30.83 24.08
N GLY A 505 -3.34 -29.69 24.48
CA GLY A 505 -2.05 -29.64 25.17
C GLY A 505 -1.88 -28.37 26.00
N GLY A 506 -1.11 -28.45 27.08
CA GLY A 506 -0.78 -27.28 27.91
C GLY A 506 -1.84 -26.89 28.96
N GLY A 507 -2.73 -27.80 29.35
CA GLY A 507 -3.75 -27.53 30.38
C GLY A 507 -3.19 -27.28 31.79
N THR A 508 -1.99 -27.76 32.06
CA THR A 508 -1.23 -27.41 33.26
C THR A 508 0.22 -27.16 32.84
N LEU A 509 0.74 -26.00 33.21
CA LEU A 509 2.11 -25.57 32.92
C LEU A 509 2.86 -25.37 34.24
N THR A 510 4.17 -25.66 34.24
CA THR A 510 5.01 -25.46 35.43
C THR A 510 6.23 -24.62 35.08
N PHE A 511 6.41 -23.52 35.82
CA PHE A 511 7.51 -22.58 35.64
C PHE A 511 8.41 -22.61 36.87
N SER A 512 9.68 -22.95 36.68
CA SER A 512 10.69 -22.94 37.73
C SER A 512 11.43 -21.60 37.76
N PRO A 513 12.21 -21.30 38.82
CA PRO A 513 13.12 -20.15 38.83
C PRO A 513 14.10 -20.11 37.64
N ALA A 514 14.34 -21.22 36.95
CA ALA A 514 15.23 -21.30 35.79
C ALA A 514 14.50 -21.28 34.43
N SER A 515 13.22 -21.66 34.37
CA SER A 515 12.47 -21.84 33.11
C SER A 515 11.35 -20.83 32.90
N TRP A 516 11.16 -19.90 33.83
CA TRP A 516 10.07 -18.92 33.85
C TRP A 516 9.97 -18.05 32.60
N SER A 517 11.09 -17.75 31.95
CA SER A 517 11.18 -16.85 30.80
C SER A 517 10.91 -17.57 29.48
N ALA A 518 11.03 -18.89 29.44
CA ALA A 518 10.78 -19.68 28.25
C ALA A 518 9.25 -19.79 28.03
N PRO A 519 8.74 -19.33 26.87
CA PRO A 519 7.34 -19.54 26.50
C PRO A 519 7.02 -21.04 26.46
N GLN A 520 5.95 -21.44 27.15
CA GLN A 520 5.37 -22.77 27.07
C GLN A 520 4.11 -22.72 26.22
N VAL A 521 3.92 -23.74 25.39
CA VAL A 521 2.88 -23.77 24.36
C VAL A 521 1.59 -24.37 24.93
N VAL A 522 0.47 -23.75 24.60
CA VAL A 522 -0.88 -24.28 24.80
C VAL A 522 -1.49 -24.52 23.43
N VAL A 523 -2.03 -25.73 23.21
CA VAL A 523 -2.58 -26.14 21.91
C VAL A 523 -4.08 -26.30 22.02
N LEU A 524 -4.78 -25.62 21.11
CA LEU A 524 -6.21 -25.72 20.91
C LEU A 524 -6.49 -26.51 19.63
N GLU A 525 -7.61 -27.24 19.65
CA GLU A 525 -8.17 -27.94 18.50
C GLU A 525 -9.61 -27.48 18.31
N ALA A 526 -9.99 -27.25 17.05
CA ALA A 526 -11.37 -27.07 16.65
C ALA A 526 -11.88 -28.40 16.09
N VAL A 527 -12.95 -28.93 16.66
CA VAL A 527 -13.64 -30.08 16.09
C VAL A 527 -14.32 -29.66 14.81
N GLU A 528 -14.35 -30.56 13.83
CA GLU A 528 -15.10 -30.36 12.60
C GLU A 528 -16.58 -30.60 12.88
N ASP A 529 -17.43 -29.62 12.60
CA ASP A 529 -18.87 -29.79 12.57
C ASP A 529 -19.44 -29.41 11.20
N ALA A 530 -20.78 -29.34 11.11
CA ALA A 530 -21.49 -29.23 9.86
C ALA A 530 -22.27 -27.91 9.70
N ASP A 531 -22.27 -27.04 10.71
CA ASP A 531 -22.97 -25.78 10.62
C ASP A 531 -22.07 -24.66 10.10
N ALA A 532 -22.66 -23.46 9.95
CA ALA A 532 -21.99 -22.31 9.38
C ALA A 532 -21.56 -21.26 10.39
N ASP A 533 -21.80 -21.55 11.66
CA ASP A 533 -21.58 -20.61 12.73
C ASP A 533 -20.13 -20.74 13.21
N ALA A 534 -19.42 -19.62 13.23
CA ALA A 534 -18.10 -19.60 13.85
C ALA A 534 -18.27 -19.86 15.37
N ASP A 535 -17.74 -20.98 15.85
CA ASP A 535 -17.63 -21.28 17.25
C ASP A 535 -16.74 -20.28 17.96
N VAL A 536 -17.15 -19.89 19.17
CA VAL A 536 -16.34 -19.04 20.03
C VAL A 536 -16.23 -19.67 21.42
N ALA A 537 -14.99 -19.72 21.92
CA ALA A 537 -14.72 -20.11 23.30
C ALA A 537 -13.64 -19.20 23.90
N THR A 538 -13.83 -18.86 25.17
CA THR A 538 -12.80 -18.19 25.97
C THR A 538 -12.06 -19.24 26.80
N PHE A 539 -10.74 -19.15 26.85
CA PHE A 539 -9.87 -19.96 27.69
C PHE A 539 -9.23 -19.08 28.76
N THR A 540 -9.37 -19.48 30.02
CA THR A 540 -8.78 -18.78 31.16
C THR A 540 -7.41 -19.36 31.48
N VAL A 541 -6.41 -18.49 31.63
CA VAL A 541 -5.05 -18.82 32.08
C VAL A 541 -4.89 -18.28 33.50
N ALA A 542 -4.77 -19.17 34.48
CA ALA A 542 -4.84 -18.81 35.89
C ALA A 542 -3.70 -19.44 36.71
N SER A 543 -3.26 -18.72 37.73
CA SER A 543 -2.33 -19.19 38.75
C SER A 543 -2.67 -18.51 40.07
N GLU A 544 -2.47 -19.19 41.18
CA GLU A 544 -2.69 -18.61 42.51
C GLU A 544 -1.87 -17.33 42.69
N GLY A 545 -2.51 -16.27 43.19
CA GLY A 545 -1.88 -14.98 43.46
C GLY A 545 -1.54 -14.11 42.24
N LEU A 546 -1.85 -14.56 41.02
CA LEU A 546 -1.67 -13.77 39.78
C LEU A 546 -3.01 -13.44 39.14
N THR A 547 -3.11 -12.29 38.49
CA THR A 547 -4.29 -11.91 37.69
C THR A 547 -4.51 -12.93 36.59
N THR A 548 -5.75 -13.42 36.47
CA THR A 548 -6.16 -14.36 35.41
C THR A 548 -6.22 -13.62 34.08
N GLU A 549 -5.68 -14.25 33.04
CA GLU A 549 -5.74 -13.75 31.66
C GLU A 549 -6.70 -14.60 30.83
N SER A 550 -7.19 -14.06 29.72
CA SER A 550 -8.15 -14.73 28.83
C SER A 550 -7.64 -14.76 27.40
N VAL A 551 -7.89 -15.88 26.72
CA VAL A 551 -7.65 -16.08 25.28
C VAL A 551 -8.99 -16.39 24.64
N VAL A 552 -9.38 -15.63 23.62
CA VAL A 552 -10.55 -15.90 22.79
C VAL A 552 -10.09 -16.70 21.59
N ALA A 553 -10.74 -17.84 21.36
CA ALA A 553 -10.56 -18.65 20.18
C ALA A 553 -11.85 -18.63 19.36
N THR A 554 -11.72 -18.40 18.06
CA THR A 554 -12.84 -18.38 17.11
C THR A 554 -12.52 -19.34 15.97
N THR A 555 -13.45 -20.23 15.61
CA THR A 555 -13.23 -21.11 14.46
C THR A 555 -13.34 -20.33 13.14
N ILE A 556 -12.58 -20.78 12.16
CA ILE A 556 -12.77 -20.44 10.76
C ILE A 556 -13.55 -21.61 10.17
N ASP A 557 -14.83 -21.38 9.91
CA ASP A 557 -15.67 -22.35 9.23
C ASP A 557 -15.22 -22.50 7.77
N THR A 558 -14.93 -23.75 7.42
CA THR A 558 -14.53 -24.16 6.07
C THR A 558 -15.39 -25.26 5.44
N ASN A 559 -16.38 -25.75 6.18
CA ASN A 559 -17.21 -26.88 5.79
C ASN A 559 -18.62 -26.46 5.38
N SER A 560 -18.94 -25.18 5.57
CA SER A 560 -20.18 -24.63 5.05
C SER A 560 -20.21 -24.61 3.54
N THR A 561 -21.16 -25.39 3.04
CA THR A 561 -21.77 -25.12 1.74
C THR A 561 -22.16 -23.64 1.71
N ARG A 562 -21.77 -22.86 0.71
CA ARG A 562 -22.18 -21.45 0.56
C ARG A 562 -22.87 -21.27 -0.77
N LEU A 563 -23.84 -20.37 -0.78
CA LEU A 563 -24.43 -19.89 -2.03
C LEU A 563 -23.43 -19.02 -2.78
N VAL A 564 -23.16 -19.41 -4.02
CA VAL A 564 -22.32 -18.70 -4.98
C VAL A 564 -23.23 -18.05 -6.01
N LEU A 565 -23.12 -16.74 -6.19
CA LEU A 565 -23.88 -15.98 -7.19
C LEU A 565 -22.90 -15.47 -8.26
N SER A 566 -23.28 -15.51 -9.53
CA SER A 566 -22.46 -14.93 -10.62
C SER A 566 -22.34 -13.41 -10.55
N THR A 567 -23.21 -12.76 -9.78
CA THR A 567 -23.14 -11.33 -9.44
C THR A 567 -23.87 -11.07 -8.13
N THR A 568 -23.55 -9.95 -7.46
CA THR A 568 -24.32 -9.45 -6.31
C THR A 568 -25.19 -8.24 -6.66
N ARG A 569 -25.11 -7.73 -7.90
CA ARG A 569 -25.98 -6.67 -8.44
C ARG A 569 -26.37 -6.99 -9.89
N LEU A 570 -27.65 -6.84 -10.23
CA LEU A 570 -28.16 -7.15 -11.56
C LEU A 570 -29.06 -6.01 -12.08
N SER A 571 -28.73 -5.47 -13.24
CA SER A 571 -29.60 -4.53 -13.95
C SER A 571 -30.64 -5.29 -14.76
N VAL A 572 -31.93 -4.97 -14.57
CA VAL A 572 -33.06 -5.60 -15.24
C VAL A 572 -33.77 -4.54 -16.08
N PRO A 573 -33.80 -4.66 -17.42
CA PRO A 573 -34.54 -3.71 -18.25
C PRO A 573 -36.02 -3.68 -17.85
N GLU A 574 -36.60 -2.50 -17.73
CA GLU A 574 -38.04 -2.29 -17.51
C GLU A 574 -38.86 -3.02 -18.60
N GLY A 575 -39.98 -3.62 -18.18
CA GLY A 575 -40.78 -4.55 -19.00
C GLY A 575 -40.05 -5.84 -19.44
N GLY A 576 -38.76 -5.96 -19.12
CA GLY A 576 -37.83 -6.96 -19.61
C GLY A 576 -37.42 -7.99 -18.55
N THR A 577 -36.34 -8.70 -18.85
CA THR A 577 -35.78 -9.73 -17.97
C THR A 577 -34.25 -9.73 -18.02
N ALA A 578 -33.61 -10.08 -16.91
CA ALA A 578 -32.18 -10.34 -16.83
C ALA A 578 -31.91 -11.61 -16.02
N THR A 579 -30.71 -12.18 -16.14
CA THR A 579 -30.37 -13.46 -15.51
C THR A 579 -29.11 -13.39 -14.68
N PHE A 580 -29.04 -14.19 -13.63
CA PHE A 580 -27.83 -14.49 -12.88
C PHE A 580 -27.78 -15.98 -12.55
N ASP A 581 -26.59 -16.51 -12.31
CA ASP A 581 -26.42 -17.92 -11.97
C ASP A 581 -26.16 -18.12 -10.49
N VAL A 582 -26.62 -19.25 -9.98
CA VAL A 582 -26.45 -19.70 -8.60
C VAL A 582 -25.79 -21.08 -8.60
N SER A 583 -24.83 -21.28 -7.71
CA SER A 583 -24.25 -22.61 -7.42
C SER A 583 -23.92 -22.73 -5.94
N LEU A 584 -23.40 -23.88 -5.52
CA LEU A 584 -22.88 -24.09 -4.19
C LEU A 584 -21.34 -24.11 -4.21
N SER A 585 -20.70 -23.58 -3.17
CA SER A 585 -19.24 -23.61 -3.02
C SER A 585 -18.68 -24.99 -2.70
N GLN A 586 -19.50 -25.90 -2.19
CA GLN A 586 -19.13 -27.26 -1.85
C GLN A 586 -20.25 -28.26 -2.14
N ARG A 587 -19.87 -29.53 -2.24
CA ARG A 587 -20.80 -30.64 -2.44
C ARG A 587 -21.66 -30.81 -1.18
N PRO A 588 -22.99 -30.66 -1.26
CA PRO A 588 -23.84 -30.85 -0.10
C PRO A 588 -23.88 -32.35 0.26
N SER A 589 -24.09 -32.67 1.53
CA SER A 589 -24.17 -34.06 2.04
C SER A 589 -25.47 -34.77 1.61
N SER A 590 -26.49 -34.01 1.24
CA SER A 590 -27.76 -34.47 0.68
C SER A 590 -28.31 -33.42 -0.30
N ASN A 591 -29.42 -33.70 -0.98
CA ASN A 591 -30.02 -32.72 -1.89
C ASN A 591 -30.55 -31.53 -1.10
N VAL A 592 -30.21 -30.32 -1.53
CA VAL A 592 -30.66 -29.06 -0.92
C VAL A 592 -31.47 -28.24 -1.91
N THR A 593 -32.41 -27.46 -1.38
CA THR A 593 -33.24 -26.53 -2.16
C THR A 593 -32.93 -25.11 -1.73
N VAL A 594 -32.58 -24.27 -2.70
CA VAL A 594 -32.36 -22.84 -2.51
C VAL A 594 -33.60 -22.10 -2.98
N THR A 595 -34.22 -21.30 -2.13
CA THR A 595 -35.31 -20.41 -2.48
C THR A 595 -34.76 -19.05 -2.88
N VAL A 596 -35.30 -18.46 -3.94
CA VAL A 596 -34.99 -17.11 -4.40
C VAL A 596 -36.27 -16.28 -4.33
N ALA A 597 -36.22 -15.18 -3.59
CA ALA A 597 -37.36 -14.28 -3.43
C ALA A 597 -36.90 -12.83 -3.38
N ALA A 598 -37.65 -11.92 -4.01
CA ALA A 598 -37.58 -10.51 -3.68
C ALA A 598 -38.14 -10.31 -2.27
N THR A 599 -37.34 -9.79 -1.34
CA THR A 599 -37.72 -9.66 0.08
C THR A 599 -37.87 -8.22 0.54
N GLN A 600 -37.29 -7.26 -0.19
CA GLN A 600 -37.39 -5.83 0.08
C GLN A 600 -37.30 -5.04 -1.21
N GLY A 601 -37.74 -3.78 -1.15
CA GLY A 601 -37.63 -2.83 -2.24
C GLY A 601 -38.81 -2.90 -3.20
N ASP A 602 -38.54 -2.57 -4.44
CA ASP A 602 -39.55 -2.31 -5.46
C ASP A 602 -40.35 -3.57 -5.82
N PRO A 603 -41.70 -3.54 -5.75
CA PRO A 603 -42.54 -4.66 -6.19
C PRO A 603 -42.45 -4.97 -7.68
N ASP A 604 -41.95 -4.06 -8.51
CA ASP A 604 -41.86 -4.25 -9.96
C ASP A 604 -40.74 -5.23 -10.33
N LEU A 605 -39.71 -5.35 -9.49
CA LEU A 605 -38.63 -6.33 -9.61
C LEU A 605 -39.00 -7.67 -8.96
N THR A 606 -39.27 -8.67 -9.80
CA THR A 606 -39.75 -10.00 -9.37
C THR A 606 -38.89 -11.13 -9.92
N VAL A 607 -38.97 -12.30 -9.26
CA VAL A 607 -38.33 -13.54 -9.75
C VAL A 607 -39.23 -14.16 -10.83
N ALA A 608 -38.83 -14.02 -12.09
CA ALA A 608 -39.59 -14.46 -13.25
C ALA A 608 -39.53 -15.98 -13.44
N SER A 609 -38.39 -16.61 -13.17
CA SER A 609 -38.24 -18.06 -13.21
C SER A 609 -37.16 -18.56 -12.24
N ALA A 610 -37.24 -19.84 -11.89
CA ALA A 610 -36.32 -20.51 -10.97
C ALA A 610 -36.29 -19.91 -9.55
N SER A 611 -37.47 -19.59 -8.99
CA SER A 611 -37.65 -19.20 -7.59
C SER A 611 -37.27 -20.28 -6.57
N THR A 612 -37.02 -21.50 -7.05
CA THR A 612 -36.40 -22.59 -6.29
C THR A 612 -35.39 -23.33 -7.15
N LEU A 613 -34.20 -23.58 -6.61
CA LEU A 613 -33.11 -24.31 -7.27
C LEU A 613 -32.79 -25.57 -6.49
N ALA A 614 -32.62 -26.69 -7.19
CA ALA A 614 -32.32 -27.99 -6.57
C ALA A 614 -30.87 -28.37 -6.83
N PHE A 615 -30.07 -28.39 -5.77
CA PHE A 615 -28.69 -28.86 -5.82
C PHE A 615 -28.58 -30.23 -5.16
N THR A 616 -27.85 -31.12 -5.82
CA THR A 616 -27.60 -32.52 -5.44
C THR A 616 -26.11 -32.72 -5.25
N THR A 617 -25.72 -33.88 -4.72
CA THR A 617 -24.32 -34.28 -4.62
C THR A 617 -23.57 -34.32 -5.97
N SER A 618 -24.29 -34.27 -7.10
CA SER A 618 -23.74 -34.39 -8.46
C SER A 618 -23.75 -33.11 -9.29
N ASN A 619 -24.62 -32.14 -8.96
CA ASN A 619 -24.80 -30.89 -9.75
C ASN A 619 -24.61 -29.62 -8.90
N TRP A 620 -24.19 -29.72 -7.64
CA TRP A 620 -23.97 -28.60 -6.73
C TRP A 620 -23.08 -27.48 -7.30
N ASN A 621 -22.06 -27.85 -8.08
CA ASN A 621 -21.12 -26.94 -8.73
C ASN A 621 -21.53 -26.58 -10.17
N THR A 622 -22.69 -27.03 -10.64
CA THR A 622 -23.21 -26.64 -11.95
C THR A 622 -24.05 -25.38 -11.76
N PRO A 623 -23.67 -24.24 -12.36
CA PRO A 623 -24.44 -23.01 -12.27
C PRO A 623 -25.88 -23.23 -12.75
N GLN A 624 -26.86 -22.79 -11.95
CA GLN A 624 -28.28 -22.80 -12.29
C GLN A 624 -28.78 -21.37 -12.44
N THR A 625 -29.36 -21.06 -13.59
CA THR A 625 -29.78 -19.71 -13.95
C THR A 625 -31.11 -19.34 -13.31
N VAL A 626 -31.15 -18.16 -12.70
CA VAL A 626 -32.36 -17.48 -12.21
C VAL A 626 -32.67 -16.32 -13.15
N THR A 627 -33.94 -16.13 -13.48
CA THR A 627 -34.40 -15.00 -14.29
C THR A 627 -35.19 -14.03 -13.44
N LEU A 628 -34.81 -12.76 -13.47
CA LEU A 628 -35.56 -11.65 -12.90
C LEU A 628 -36.33 -10.93 -13.99
N ARG A 629 -37.41 -10.27 -13.59
CA ARG A 629 -38.24 -9.39 -14.42
C ARG A 629 -38.44 -8.08 -13.69
N ALA A 630 -38.36 -6.98 -14.44
CA ALA A 630 -38.91 -5.70 -14.04
C ALA A 630 -40.27 -5.55 -14.73
N SER A 631 -41.27 -5.04 -14.01
CA SER A 631 -42.56 -4.71 -14.61
C SER A 631 -42.40 -3.44 -15.45
N GLN A 632 -43.48 -2.96 -16.04
CA GLN A 632 -43.45 -1.65 -16.69
C GLN A 632 -44.23 -0.70 -15.79
N ASP A 633 -43.66 0.44 -15.44
CA ASP A 633 -44.36 1.56 -14.84
C ASP A 633 -44.32 2.80 -15.74
N ALA A 634 -44.33 4.02 -15.18
CA ALA A 634 -44.44 5.24 -15.95
C ALA A 634 -43.77 6.42 -15.23
N ASP A 635 -42.63 6.21 -14.57
CA ASP A 635 -41.88 7.28 -13.94
C ASP A 635 -40.53 7.56 -14.59
N ASN A 636 -39.48 7.88 -13.86
CA ASN A 636 -38.11 8.01 -14.40
C ASN A 636 -37.11 7.63 -13.28
N VAL A 637 -37.56 6.77 -12.36
CA VAL A 637 -36.88 6.41 -11.13
C VAL A 637 -36.62 4.91 -11.20
N ASP A 638 -35.34 4.55 -11.37
CA ASP A 638 -34.92 3.17 -11.28
C ASP A 638 -35.40 2.53 -9.95
N GLY A 639 -36.33 1.57 -10.05
CA GLY A 639 -36.73 0.70 -8.96
C GLY A 639 -35.54 -0.14 -8.47
N THR A 640 -35.47 -0.37 -7.16
CA THR A 640 -34.43 -1.24 -6.57
C THR A 640 -35.05 -2.27 -5.65
N ALA A 641 -34.68 -3.54 -5.82
CA ALA A 641 -35.15 -4.63 -4.99
C ALA A 641 -34.00 -5.48 -4.46
N THR A 642 -34.14 -5.94 -3.22
CA THR A 642 -33.23 -6.92 -2.63
C THR A 642 -33.82 -8.32 -2.83
N LEU A 643 -33.10 -9.15 -3.55
CA LEU A 643 -33.38 -10.57 -3.65
C LEU A 643 -32.61 -11.33 -2.60
N THR A 644 -33.31 -12.16 -1.83
CA THR A 644 -32.72 -13.09 -0.87
C THR A 644 -32.74 -14.49 -1.45
N LEU A 645 -31.57 -15.11 -1.49
CA LEU A 645 -31.35 -16.52 -1.76
C LEU A 645 -31.11 -17.21 -0.44
N ALA A 646 -31.98 -18.13 -0.06
CA ALA A 646 -31.91 -18.82 1.22
C ALA A 646 -32.01 -20.33 1.04
N MET A 647 -31.36 -21.08 1.91
CA MET A 647 -31.63 -22.51 2.07
C MET A 647 -31.61 -22.86 3.56
N PRO A 648 -32.32 -23.92 3.98
CA PRO A 648 -32.33 -24.32 5.38
C PRO A 648 -30.91 -24.64 5.88
N GLY A 649 -30.53 -24.05 7.01
CA GLY A 649 -29.25 -24.31 7.68
C GLY A 649 -28.05 -23.52 7.15
N LEU A 650 -28.23 -22.48 6.33
CA LEU A 650 -27.17 -21.57 5.92
C LEU A 650 -27.61 -20.11 5.92
N ASP A 651 -26.62 -19.22 6.01
CA ASP A 651 -26.80 -17.80 5.77
C ASP A 651 -27.35 -17.51 4.37
N ALA A 652 -28.39 -16.69 4.34
CA ALA A 652 -28.96 -16.22 3.10
C ALA A 652 -28.01 -15.24 2.40
N ARG A 653 -28.01 -15.24 1.06
CA ARG A 653 -27.27 -14.27 0.25
C ARG A 653 -28.23 -13.28 -0.35
N THR A 654 -27.79 -12.03 -0.46
CA THR A 654 -28.56 -10.99 -1.11
C THR A 654 -27.97 -10.59 -2.46
N LEU A 655 -28.85 -10.30 -3.41
CA LEU A 655 -28.53 -9.67 -4.69
C LEU A 655 -29.38 -8.41 -4.82
N GLU A 656 -28.75 -7.30 -5.17
CA GLU A 656 -29.45 -6.05 -5.49
C GLU A 656 -29.88 -6.09 -6.96
N ALA A 657 -31.18 -6.10 -7.23
CA ALA A 657 -31.70 -5.88 -8.57
C ALA A 657 -32.01 -4.39 -8.72
N VAL A 658 -31.61 -3.83 -9.87
CA VAL A 658 -31.89 -2.45 -10.24
C VAL A 658 -32.64 -2.50 -11.56
N GLU A 659 -33.83 -1.93 -11.57
CA GLU A 659 -34.59 -1.71 -12.78
C GLU A 659 -33.90 -0.64 -13.62
N VAL A 660 -33.81 -0.89 -14.92
CA VAL A 660 -33.30 0.09 -15.89
C VAL A 660 -34.51 0.59 -16.63
N ASP A 661 -34.97 1.76 -16.23
CA ASP A 661 -36.21 2.35 -16.73
C ASP A 661 -36.06 2.83 -18.18
N ASP A 662 -37.14 2.68 -18.94
CA ASP A 662 -37.22 2.91 -20.38
C ASP A 662 -38.00 4.19 -20.74
N GLU A 663 -38.46 4.95 -19.75
CA GLU A 663 -39.19 6.17 -19.99
C GLU A 663 -38.34 7.22 -20.69
N PRO A 664 -38.96 8.05 -21.56
CA PRO A 664 -38.28 9.13 -22.22
C PRO A 664 -37.71 10.15 -21.21
N LEU A 665 -36.39 10.18 -21.07
CA LEU A 665 -35.64 11.09 -20.20
C LEU A 665 -34.98 12.17 -21.05
N GLN A 666 -35.24 13.45 -20.75
CA GLN A 666 -34.57 14.57 -21.43
C GLN A 666 -33.05 14.50 -21.31
N PRO A 667 -32.29 14.90 -22.34
CA PRO A 667 -30.84 14.84 -22.32
C PRO A 667 -30.26 15.85 -21.32
N THR A 668 -29.15 15.53 -20.67
CA THR A 668 -28.36 16.41 -19.79
C THR A 668 -26.87 16.16 -19.98
N ILE A 669 -26.08 17.20 -20.29
CA ILE A 669 -24.62 17.09 -20.47
C ILE A 669 -23.91 17.24 -19.11
N SER A 670 -23.00 16.31 -18.79
CA SER A 670 -22.22 16.27 -17.53
C SER A 670 -20.72 16.47 -17.72
N SER A 671 -20.20 16.33 -18.94
CA SER A 671 -18.76 16.43 -19.24
C SER A 671 -18.23 17.88 -19.15
N THR A 672 -16.93 18.04 -18.87
CA THR A 672 -16.24 19.35 -18.89
C THR A 672 -15.40 19.52 -20.16
N PRO A 673 -15.52 20.62 -20.94
CA PRO A 673 -14.81 20.78 -22.21
C PRO A 673 -13.30 20.92 -22.12
N VAL A 674 -12.59 20.36 -23.10
CA VAL A 674 -11.18 20.64 -23.35
C VAL A 674 -11.08 21.98 -24.11
N THR A 675 -10.48 23.01 -23.50
CA THR A 675 -10.48 24.37 -24.07
C THR A 675 -9.17 24.75 -24.77
N THR A 676 -8.28 23.80 -25.04
CA THR A 676 -6.97 24.03 -25.69
C THR A 676 -6.71 23.01 -26.79
N ALA A 677 -6.09 23.45 -27.88
CA ALA A 677 -5.65 22.60 -29.00
C ALA A 677 -4.29 23.08 -29.54
N ILE A 678 -3.64 22.25 -30.35
CA ILE A 678 -2.39 22.58 -31.05
C ILE A 678 -2.62 22.43 -32.56
N ALA A 679 -2.19 23.43 -33.34
CA ALA A 679 -2.35 23.43 -34.78
C ALA A 679 -1.60 22.24 -35.40
N GLY A 680 -2.28 21.48 -36.26
CA GLY A 680 -1.77 20.26 -36.90
C GLY A 680 -1.96 18.98 -36.08
N SER A 681 -2.36 19.10 -34.80
CA SER A 681 -2.61 17.96 -33.92
C SER A 681 -4.08 17.68 -33.70
N ASP A 682 -4.40 16.42 -33.42
CA ASP A 682 -5.77 15.98 -33.14
C ASP A 682 -6.25 16.53 -31.79
N TYR A 683 -7.23 17.43 -31.84
CA TYR A 683 -8.07 17.80 -30.73
C TYR A 683 -9.20 16.79 -30.57
N ARG A 684 -9.39 16.31 -29.34
CA ARG A 684 -10.45 15.38 -28.95
C ARG A 684 -11.17 15.85 -27.70
N TYR A 685 -12.50 15.76 -27.71
CA TYR A 685 -13.31 15.99 -26.52
C TYR A 685 -14.54 15.10 -26.54
N ASP A 686 -14.69 14.24 -25.53
CA ASP A 686 -15.86 13.38 -25.37
C ASP A 686 -16.97 14.14 -24.61
N VAL A 687 -18.05 14.44 -25.32
CA VAL A 687 -19.25 15.02 -24.73
C VAL A 687 -20.08 13.90 -24.14
N GLU A 688 -20.29 13.93 -22.82
CA GLU A 688 -21.12 12.95 -22.12
C GLU A 688 -22.47 13.58 -21.78
N ALA A 689 -23.53 12.97 -22.28
CA ALA A 689 -24.89 13.27 -21.89
C ALA A 689 -25.67 12.02 -21.51
N VAL A 690 -26.47 12.15 -20.46
CA VAL A 690 -27.48 11.15 -20.06
C VAL A 690 -28.83 11.53 -20.65
N GLY A 691 -29.61 10.55 -21.10
CA GLY A 691 -30.97 10.73 -21.63
C GLY A 691 -31.50 9.42 -22.21
N ARG A 692 -32.82 9.32 -22.35
CA ARG A 692 -33.51 8.17 -22.94
C ARG A 692 -34.53 8.65 -23.99
N PRO A 693 -34.47 8.19 -25.25
CA PRO A 693 -33.41 7.38 -25.87
C PRO A 693 -32.01 7.97 -25.69
N GLN A 694 -30.96 7.19 -25.96
CA GLN A 694 -29.58 7.68 -25.85
C GLN A 694 -29.41 8.99 -26.64
N PRO A 695 -28.84 10.06 -26.05
CA PRO A 695 -28.64 11.31 -26.75
C PRO A 695 -27.73 11.15 -27.96
N THR A 696 -28.16 11.77 -29.06
CA THR A 696 -27.30 12.02 -30.21
C THR A 696 -26.70 13.40 -30.12
N TYR A 697 -25.46 13.55 -30.56
CA TYR A 697 -24.70 14.78 -30.42
C TYR A 697 -24.58 15.50 -31.75
N SER A 698 -24.60 16.83 -31.70
CA SER A 698 -24.45 17.68 -32.86
C SER A 698 -23.70 18.96 -32.49
N LEU A 699 -22.91 19.47 -33.43
CA LEU A 699 -22.32 20.80 -33.33
C LEU A 699 -23.30 21.79 -33.96
N GLU A 700 -23.57 22.86 -33.22
CA GLU A 700 -24.54 23.88 -33.58
C GLU A 700 -23.84 25.22 -33.87
N GLY A 701 -24.49 26.06 -34.67
CA GLY A 701 -23.96 27.36 -35.05
C GLY A 701 -22.79 27.28 -36.03
N THR A 702 -21.77 28.14 -35.86
CA THR A 702 -20.62 28.20 -36.75
C THR A 702 -19.57 27.17 -36.33
N VAL A 703 -19.54 26.03 -37.02
CA VAL A 703 -18.59 24.94 -36.74
C VAL A 703 -17.22 25.24 -37.38
N PRO A 704 -16.10 25.14 -36.64
CA PRO A 704 -14.76 25.28 -37.19
C PRO A 704 -14.50 24.31 -38.36
N GLN A 705 -13.76 24.77 -39.37
CA GLN A 705 -13.44 23.92 -40.52
C GLN A 705 -12.69 22.67 -40.08
N GLY A 706 -13.18 21.50 -40.49
CA GLY A 706 -12.59 20.20 -40.15
C GLY A 706 -12.96 19.67 -38.77
N MET A 707 -13.73 20.42 -37.96
CA MET A 707 -14.26 19.92 -36.70
C MET A 707 -15.52 19.09 -36.98
N SER A 708 -15.59 17.90 -36.39
CA SER A 708 -16.76 17.04 -36.42
C SER A 708 -17.06 16.53 -35.02
N ILE A 709 -18.31 16.18 -34.77
CA ILE A 709 -18.71 15.40 -33.60
C ILE A 709 -19.28 14.08 -34.10
N ASP A 710 -18.88 12.98 -33.46
CA ASP A 710 -19.55 11.72 -33.65
C ASP A 710 -20.94 11.79 -33.01
N ALA A 711 -21.97 11.61 -33.82
CA ALA A 711 -23.34 11.78 -33.38
C ALA A 711 -23.79 10.72 -32.36
N ALA A 712 -23.10 9.58 -32.24
CA ALA A 712 -23.42 8.52 -31.30
C ALA A 712 -22.56 8.59 -30.03
N THR A 713 -21.27 8.91 -30.16
CA THR A 713 -20.34 8.88 -29.03
C THR A 713 -20.10 10.22 -28.37
N GLY A 714 -20.48 11.34 -29.02
CA GLY A 714 -20.20 12.68 -28.51
C GLY A 714 -18.74 13.10 -28.67
N LEU A 715 -17.90 12.26 -29.28
CA LEU A 715 -16.49 12.56 -29.54
C LEU A 715 -16.38 13.67 -30.58
N ILE A 716 -15.96 14.84 -30.15
CA ILE A 716 -15.48 15.89 -31.04
C ILE A 716 -14.09 15.51 -31.50
N THR A 717 -13.87 15.52 -32.80
CA THR A 717 -12.55 15.45 -33.43
C THR A 717 -12.31 16.69 -34.26
N TRP A 718 -11.11 17.24 -34.15
CA TRP A 718 -10.71 18.39 -34.94
C TRP A 718 -9.20 18.44 -35.06
N THR A 719 -8.68 18.71 -36.25
CA THR A 719 -7.26 19.03 -36.44
C THR A 719 -7.18 20.49 -36.89
N PRO A 720 -7.00 21.45 -35.97
CA PRO A 720 -6.90 22.85 -36.36
C PRO A 720 -5.73 23.08 -37.31
N SER A 721 -5.91 23.84 -38.38
CA SER A 721 -4.83 24.12 -39.33
C SER A 721 -3.93 25.29 -38.93
N ALA A 722 -4.31 26.08 -37.93
CA ALA A 722 -3.57 27.26 -37.47
C ALA A 722 -3.98 27.67 -36.04
N ALA A 723 -3.11 28.44 -35.38
CA ALA A 723 -3.41 29.06 -34.09
C ALA A 723 -4.58 30.05 -34.20
N GLY A 724 -5.41 30.11 -33.17
CA GLY A 724 -6.63 30.91 -33.14
C GLY A 724 -7.59 30.50 -32.04
N THR A 725 -8.81 31.01 -32.09
CA THR A 725 -9.90 30.62 -31.17
C THR A 725 -11.12 30.16 -31.95
N ALA A 726 -11.78 29.12 -31.44
CA ALA A 726 -12.99 28.55 -32.00
C ALA A 726 -14.06 28.44 -30.93
N ASP A 727 -15.22 29.07 -31.13
CA ASP A 727 -16.39 28.85 -30.27
C ASP A 727 -17.10 27.56 -30.70
N VAL A 728 -17.31 26.65 -29.76
CA VAL A 728 -17.92 25.36 -29.97
C VAL A 728 -19.21 25.30 -29.17
N ARG A 729 -20.30 24.96 -29.86
CA ARG A 729 -21.61 24.74 -29.25
C ARG A 729 -22.05 23.32 -29.55
N VAL A 730 -22.25 22.53 -28.51
CA VAL A 730 -22.73 21.15 -28.61
C VAL A 730 -24.19 21.11 -28.19
N ARG A 731 -24.99 20.37 -28.95
CA ARG A 731 -26.36 19.99 -28.61
C ARG A 731 -26.43 18.47 -28.49
N ALA A 732 -26.90 18.00 -27.34
CA ALA A 732 -27.28 16.61 -27.11
C ALA A 732 -28.80 16.49 -27.16
N ALA A 733 -29.31 15.65 -28.05
CA ALA A 733 -30.73 15.52 -28.37
C ALA A 733 -31.12 14.05 -28.52
N ASN A 734 -32.24 13.66 -27.91
CA ASN A 734 -32.78 12.30 -28.04
C ASN A 734 -34.25 12.26 -28.46
N GLY A 735 -34.81 13.40 -28.89
CA GLY A 735 -36.23 13.51 -29.23
C GLY A 735 -37.14 13.82 -28.03
N VAL A 736 -36.60 13.90 -26.81
CA VAL A 736 -37.29 14.38 -25.60
C VAL A 736 -36.85 15.81 -25.31
N SER A 737 -37.82 16.72 -25.21
CA SER A 737 -37.53 18.15 -24.95
C SER A 737 -37.46 18.46 -23.46
N PRO A 738 -36.59 19.41 -23.02
CA PRO A 738 -35.65 20.18 -23.84
C PRO A 738 -34.35 19.44 -24.14
N ASP A 739 -33.70 19.79 -25.27
CA ASP A 739 -32.34 19.33 -25.55
C ASP A 739 -31.32 19.94 -24.57
N ALA A 740 -30.21 19.24 -24.33
CA ALA A 740 -29.10 19.77 -23.55
C ALA A 740 -28.10 20.49 -24.46
N GLU A 741 -27.57 21.60 -23.97
CA GLU A 741 -26.61 22.41 -24.72
C GLU A 741 -25.41 22.76 -23.85
N GLN A 742 -24.24 22.77 -24.48
CA GLN A 742 -22.99 23.20 -23.88
C GLN A 742 -22.24 24.12 -24.83
N THR A 743 -21.69 25.22 -24.34
CA THR A 743 -20.92 26.17 -25.16
C THR A 743 -19.58 26.47 -24.49
N PHE A 744 -18.50 26.45 -25.26
CA PHE A 744 -17.14 26.74 -24.80
C PHE A 744 -16.27 27.27 -25.94
N THR A 745 -15.08 27.79 -25.60
CA THR A 745 -14.09 28.29 -26.58
C THR A 745 -12.83 27.43 -26.53
N VAL A 746 -12.40 26.91 -27.67
CA VAL A 746 -11.12 26.21 -27.84
C VAL A 746 -10.07 27.22 -28.29
N THR A 747 -8.95 27.28 -27.56
CA THR A 747 -7.79 28.10 -27.91
C THR A 747 -6.71 27.22 -28.54
N THR A 748 -6.47 27.41 -29.84
CA THR A 748 -5.43 26.71 -30.58
C THR A 748 -4.12 27.49 -30.56
N LYS A 749 -3.03 26.82 -30.20
CA LYS A 749 -1.66 27.35 -30.30
C LYS A 749 -0.92 26.75 -31.50
N ALA A 750 0.21 27.36 -31.89
CA ALA A 750 1.10 26.74 -32.86
C ALA A 750 1.90 25.62 -32.17
N ASP A 751 2.23 24.59 -32.94
CA ASP A 751 3.16 23.52 -32.58
C ASP A 751 4.53 24.09 -32.20
N GLU A 752 5.10 23.62 -31.09
CA GLU A 752 6.47 23.94 -30.70
C GLU A 752 7.41 22.82 -31.16
N PRO A 753 8.63 23.12 -31.66
CA PRO A 753 9.54 22.06 -32.09
C PRO A 753 10.01 21.24 -30.89
N PRO A 754 10.34 19.94 -31.10
CA PRO A 754 10.70 19.05 -30.01
C PRO A 754 12.04 19.43 -29.42
N ARG A 755 12.33 18.88 -28.25
CA ARG A 755 13.61 19.04 -27.57
C ARG A 755 14.31 17.70 -27.46
N ALA A 756 15.43 17.56 -28.18
CA ALA A 756 16.31 16.39 -28.10
C ALA A 756 17.21 16.45 -26.85
N ILE A 757 17.21 15.39 -26.06
CA ILE A 757 18.05 15.25 -24.87
C ILE A 757 18.86 13.96 -25.00
N LEU A 758 20.16 14.06 -25.32
CA LEU A 758 21.03 12.90 -25.35
C LEU A 758 21.50 12.53 -23.93
N ILE A 759 21.06 11.37 -23.42
CA ILE A 759 21.30 10.94 -22.03
C ILE A 759 22.63 10.19 -21.91
N ARG A 760 22.88 9.26 -22.84
CA ARG A 760 24.16 8.56 -23.00
C ARG A 760 24.48 8.33 -24.47
N PRO A 761 25.77 8.37 -24.85
CA PRO A 761 26.89 8.77 -24.03
C PRO A 761 26.90 10.30 -23.81
N THR A 762 27.66 10.75 -22.82
CA THR A 762 27.84 12.16 -22.47
C THR A 762 29.07 12.76 -23.15
N GLN A 763 29.20 14.09 -23.13
CA GLN A 763 30.34 14.78 -23.72
C GLN A 763 31.66 14.31 -23.11
N GLY A 764 32.56 13.79 -23.94
CA GLY A 764 33.89 13.30 -23.58
C GLY A 764 33.93 11.83 -23.14
N GLU A 765 32.79 11.15 -23.06
CA GLU A 765 32.70 9.78 -22.53
C GLU A 765 33.55 8.80 -23.34
N ARG A 766 34.26 7.89 -22.63
CA ARG A 766 35.01 6.80 -23.26
C ARG A 766 34.10 5.59 -23.44
N VAL A 767 34.02 5.10 -24.68
CA VAL A 767 33.17 3.96 -25.05
C VAL A 767 33.99 2.90 -25.78
N SER A 768 33.78 1.63 -25.45
CA SER A 768 34.49 0.51 -26.07
C SER A 768 33.66 -0.78 -25.99
N GLY A 769 33.92 -1.71 -26.91
CA GLY A 769 33.27 -3.02 -26.94
C GLY A 769 31.93 -3.07 -27.69
N ALA A 770 31.28 -4.24 -27.62
CA ALA A 770 30.12 -4.60 -28.46
C ALA A 770 28.76 -4.18 -27.87
N THR A 771 28.74 -3.62 -26.66
CA THR A 771 27.50 -3.37 -25.90
C THR A 771 27.47 -1.98 -25.24
N ALA A 772 28.00 -0.96 -25.92
CA ALA A 772 27.97 0.41 -25.42
C ALA A 772 26.54 0.98 -25.39
N GLU A 773 26.33 2.02 -24.57
CA GLU A 773 25.06 2.74 -24.49
C GLU A 773 25.04 3.93 -25.46
N PHE A 774 23.92 4.08 -26.17
CA PHE A 774 23.62 5.26 -26.97
C PHE A 774 22.09 5.44 -27.00
N PHE A 775 21.57 6.36 -26.18
CA PHE A 775 20.14 6.59 -26.01
C PHE A 775 19.83 8.02 -25.51
N GLY A 776 18.63 8.51 -25.80
CA GLY A 776 18.20 9.85 -25.42
C GLY A 776 16.68 9.96 -25.31
N GLU A 777 16.20 11.14 -24.96
CA GLU A 777 14.79 11.47 -24.77
C GLU A 777 14.35 12.62 -25.67
N CYS A 778 13.04 12.72 -25.87
CA CYS A 778 12.37 13.76 -26.63
C CYS A 778 11.24 14.36 -25.78
N GLU A 779 11.26 15.67 -25.58
CA GLU A 779 10.16 16.42 -24.94
C GLU A 779 9.48 17.29 -25.99
N ASP A 780 8.15 17.27 -26.05
CA ASP A 780 7.39 17.98 -27.08
C ASP A 780 5.91 18.15 -26.67
N ASP A 781 5.21 19.18 -27.16
CA ASP A 781 3.81 19.47 -26.83
C ASP A 781 2.80 18.61 -27.63
N VAL A 782 3.25 17.95 -28.70
CA VAL A 782 2.47 17.00 -29.51
C VAL A 782 3.03 15.58 -29.49
N GLY A 783 4.10 15.35 -28.70
CA GLY A 783 4.72 14.06 -28.47
C GLY A 783 5.67 13.63 -29.59
N CYS A 784 6.52 12.63 -29.32
CA CYS A 784 7.57 12.22 -30.24
C CYS A 784 7.36 10.84 -30.87
N THR A 785 7.84 10.67 -32.09
CA THR A 785 7.61 9.46 -32.90
C THR A 785 8.87 8.67 -33.21
N GLY A 786 10.04 9.28 -33.10
CA GLY A 786 11.27 8.60 -33.45
C GLY A 786 12.54 9.35 -33.09
N ALA A 787 13.64 8.61 -33.14
CA ALA A 787 14.97 9.19 -33.12
C ALA A 787 15.94 8.51 -34.11
N GLY A 788 16.84 9.32 -34.67
CA GLY A 788 17.97 8.90 -35.47
C GLY A 788 19.28 9.03 -34.70
N PHE A 789 20.08 7.96 -34.75
CA PHE A 789 21.40 7.89 -34.13
C PHE A 789 22.48 7.99 -35.20
N TYR A 790 23.38 8.95 -35.05
CA TYR A 790 24.46 9.21 -35.99
C TYR A 790 25.81 9.10 -35.31
N VAL A 791 26.78 8.51 -36.01
CA VAL A 791 28.21 8.47 -35.64
C VAL A 791 29.00 9.10 -36.79
N ASP A 792 29.77 10.15 -36.52
CA ASP A 792 30.54 10.93 -37.49
C ASP A 792 29.73 11.35 -38.73
N GLY A 793 28.50 11.81 -38.48
CA GLY A 793 27.58 12.26 -39.52
C GLY A 793 26.90 11.14 -40.32
N THR A 794 27.24 9.87 -40.08
CA THR A 794 26.58 8.71 -40.69
C THR A 794 25.47 8.21 -39.78
N GLN A 795 24.24 8.09 -40.28
CA GLN A 795 23.16 7.47 -39.53
C GLN A 795 23.41 5.97 -39.41
N VAL A 796 23.45 5.48 -38.19
CA VAL A 796 23.83 4.11 -37.86
C VAL A 796 22.70 3.34 -37.18
N SER A 797 21.70 4.04 -36.65
CA SER A 797 20.48 3.42 -36.12
C SER A 797 19.29 4.38 -36.13
N THR A 798 18.11 3.81 -35.97
CA THR A 798 16.85 4.49 -35.74
C THR A 798 16.07 3.76 -34.68
N ASP A 799 15.28 4.48 -33.92
CA ASP A 799 14.29 3.92 -33.02
C ASP A 799 12.98 4.66 -33.23
N VAL A 800 11.89 3.91 -33.35
CA VAL A 800 10.53 4.42 -33.59
C VAL A 800 9.69 3.88 -32.46
N ASN A 801 9.31 4.76 -31.54
CA ASN A 801 8.51 4.45 -30.37
C ASN A 801 7.75 5.70 -29.92
N SER A 802 6.73 5.50 -29.08
CA SER A 802 5.88 6.56 -28.53
C SER A 802 6.22 6.93 -27.08
N ASP A 803 7.26 6.32 -26.52
CA ASP A 803 7.58 6.35 -25.09
C ASP A 803 8.55 7.50 -24.75
N ASN A 804 8.74 8.43 -25.70
CA ASN A 804 9.61 9.61 -25.62
C ASN A 804 11.08 9.33 -25.26
N ARG A 805 11.48 8.06 -25.16
CA ARG A 805 12.86 7.62 -24.92
C ARG A 805 13.28 6.61 -25.98
N PHE A 806 14.41 6.88 -26.61
CA PHE A 806 14.89 6.16 -27.79
C PHE A 806 16.26 5.56 -27.55
N TYR A 807 16.44 4.31 -27.96
CA TYR A 807 17.67 3.53 -27.82
C TYR A 807 18.26 3.18 -29.18
N PHE A 808 19.58 3.26 -29.31
CA PHE A 808 20.29 2.69 -30.46
C PHE A 808 19.92 1.21 -30.59
N GLY A 809 19.35 0.81 -31.74
CA GLY A 809 18.92 -0.58 -31.98
C GLY A 809 17.68 -1.02 -31.20
N GLY A 810 16.89 -0.07 -30.64
CA GLY A 810 15.61 -0.33 -29.99
C GLY A 810 15.67 -0.99 -28.61
N ALA A 811 16.87 -1.13 -28.02
CA ALA A 811 17.06 -1.65 -26.66
C ALA A 811 18.40 -1.19 -26.08
N PRO A 812 18.58 -1.15 -24.74
CA PRO A 812 19.84 -0.80 -24.10
C PRO A 812 21.02 -1.71 -24.51
N GLY A 813 22.24 -1.15 -24.50
CA GLY A 813 23.49 -1.90 -24.66
C GLY A 813 23.68 -2.56 -26.03
N ARG A 814 23.09 -2.00 -27.10
CA ARG A 814 23.14 -2.55 -28.47
C ARG A 814 24.13 -1.85 -29.39
N TRP A 815 24.83 -0.80 -28.92
CA TRP A 815 25.76 -0.08 -29.76
C TRP A 815 27.13 -0.75 -29.76
N ASP A 816 27.48 -1.37 -30.90
CA ASP A 816 28.79 -2.00 -31.11
C ASP A 816 29.81 -0.97 -31.62
N THR A 817 30.81 -0.68 -30.79
CA THR A 817 31.88 0.27 -31.11
C THR A 817 33.12 -0.40 -31.71
N THR A 818 33.17 -1.73 -31.79
CA THR A 818 34.37 -2.50 -32.20
C THR A 818 34.78 -2.25 -33.66
N GLY A 819 33.85 -1.79 -34.50
CA GLY A 819 34.09 -1.40 -35.88
C GLY A 819 34.59 0.03 -36.09
N LEU A 820 34.67 0.85 -35.03
CA LEU A 820 35.10 2.24 -35.10
C LEU A 820 36.62 2.38 -34.86
N ALA A 821 37.24 3.38 -35.49
CA ALA A 821 38.67 3.63 -35.31
C ALA A 821 38.95 4.22 -33.91
N PRO A 822 40.06 3.89 -33.22
CA PRO A 822 40.36 4.51 -31.93
C PRO A 822 40.54 6.03 -32.04
N GLY A 823 39.86 6.81 -31.20
CA GLY A 823 39.92 8.28 -31.22
C GLY A 823 38.57 8.99 -30.99
N PRO A 824 38.49 10.31 -31.21
CA PRO A 824 37.27 11.08 -31.01
C PRO A 824 36.23 10.82 -32.10
N HIS A 825 34.98 10.61 -31.70
CA HIS A 825 33.82 10.44 -32.58
C HIS A 825 32.71 11.41 -32.20
N THR A 826 32.03 11.99 -33.18
CA THR A 826 30.89 12.88 -32.94
C THR A 826 29.60 12.08 -33.06
N LEU A 827 28.84 12.02 -31.97
CA LEU A 827 27.53 11.41 -31.94
C LEU A 827 26.45 12.46 -32.01
N ARG A 828 25.42 12.19 -32.81
CA ARG A 828 24.27 13.06 -32.92
C ARG A 828 22.99 12.26 -32.78
N PHE A 829 22.10 12.78 -31.96
CA PHE A 829 20.80 12.21 -31.62
C PHE A 829 19.74 13.18 -32.11
N VAL A 830 19.00 12.78 -33.14
CA VAL A 830 18.00 13.61 -33.81
C VAL A 830 16.64 13.03 -33.47
N VAL A 831 15.78 13.80 -32.80
CA VAL A 831 14.41 13.37 -32.49
C VAL A 831 13.43 13.99 -33.48
N VAL A 832 12.31 13.33 -33.70
CA VAL A 832 11.19 13.80 -34.52
C VAL A 832 9.90 13.75 -33.70
N ASP A 833 9.15 14.84 -33.70
CA ASP A 833 7.83 14.91 -33.08
C ASP A 833 6.76 14.16 -33.93
N THR A 834 5.49 14.25 -33.55
CA THR A 834 4.38 13.68 -34.33
C THR A 834 3.99 14.49 -35.57
N GLN A 835 4.40 15.76 -35.66
CA GLN A 835 4.17 16.65 -36.81
C GLN A 835 5.34 16.71 -37.81
N GLY A 836 6.43 15.99 -37.53
CA GLY A 836 7.63 15.93 -38.34
C GLY A 836 8.64 17.04 -38.09
N ALA A 837 8.47 17.90 -37.07
CA ALA A 837 9.54 18.81 -36.68
C ALA A 837 10.64 18.02 -35.95
N THR A 838 11.87 18.51 -36.08
CA THR A 838 13.06 17.79 -35.60
C THR A 838 13.94 18.68 -34.76
N ALA A 839 14.54 18.11 -33.72
CA ALA A 839 15.61 18.71 -32.98
C ALA A 839 16.76 17.73 -32.80
N GLU A 840 17.96 18.25 -32.51
CA GLU A 840 19.14 17.43 -32.35
C GLU A 840 19.94 17.80 -31.10
N ALA A 841 20.55 16.77 -30.51
CA ALA A 841 21.58 16.89 -29.49
C ALA A 841 22.86 16.22 -30.01
N THR A 842 24.01 16.85 -29.77
CA THR A 842 25.31 16.33 -30.22
C THR A 842 26.27 16.22 -29.04
N VAL A 843 27.03 15.13 -29.00
CA VAL A 843 28.16 14.93 -28.08
C VAL A 843 29.37 14.41 -28.83
N THR A 844 30.56 14.64 -28.32
CA THR A 844 31.79 13.98 -28.78
C THR A 844 32.20 12.93 -27.76
N VAL A 845 32.48 11.71 -28.20
CA VAL A 845 32.97 10.60 -27.35
C VAL A 845 34.36 10.18 -27.80
N CYS A 846 35.03 9.38 -26.98
CA CYS A 846 36.31 8.76 -27.33
C CYS A 846 36.16 7.24 -27.43
N VAL A 847 36.42 6.66 -28.60
CA VAL A 847 36.37 5.21 -28.79
C VAL A 847 37.75 4.59 -28.53
N GLY A 848 37.81 3.61 -27.63
CA GLY A 848 39.04 2.84 -27.30
C GLY A 848 40.22 3.68 -26.74
N ASP A 849 41.44 3.14 -26.88
CA ASP A 849 42.67 3.70 -26.28
C ASP A 849 43.33 4.85 -27.10
N GLY A 850 42.59 5.49 -28.00
CA GLY A 850 43.09 6.60 -28.82
C GLY A 850 43.46 7.86 -28.00
N SER A 851 44.33 8.71 -28.56
CA SER A 851 44.76 9.97 -27.95
C SER A 851 43.65 11.04 -27.99
N CYS A 852 42.69 10.92 -27.08
CA CYS A 852 41.71 11.96 -26.76
C CYS A 852 42.24 12.78 -25.56
N GLU A 853 42.01 14.10 -25.53
CA GLU A 853 42.35 14.91 -24.35
C GLU A 853 41.57 14.41 -23.11
N ALA A 854 42.21 14.49 -21.94
CA ALA A 854 41.90 13.69 -20.76
C ALA A 854 40.61 14.07 -20.02
N GLY A 855 39.86 13.05 -19.59
CA GLY A 855 38.86 13.10 -18.52
C GLY A 855 37.90 11.90 -18.54
N GLU A 856 37.87 11.11 -17.45
CA GLU A 856 36.98 9.98 -17.12
C GLU A 856 37.32 8.56 -17.69
N PRO A 857 37.22 7.49 -16.85
CA PRO A 857 37.61 6.11 -17.20
C PRO A 857 36.55 5.31 -17.99
N ASP A 858 37.03 4.29 -18.71
CA ASP A 858 36.33 3.41 -19.65
C ASP A 858 35.25 2.51 -19.02
N ALA A 859 34.07 2.40 -19.65
CA ALA A 859 32.94 1.57 -19.23
C ALA A 859 32.81 0.24 -20.01
N GLY A 860 33.80 -0.16 -20.82
CA GLY A 860 33.80 -1.44 -21.57
C GLY A 860 34.78 -2.51 -21.04
N THR A 861 34.37 -3.79 -21.05
CA THR A 861 34.87 -4.90 -20.19
C THR A 861 35.99 -5.81 -20.77
N ASN A 862 36.87 -6.38 -19.91
CA ASN A 862 37.31 -7.81 -19.81
C ASN A 862 38.78 -8.06 -19.34
N ASN A 863 39.03 -8.38 -18.05
CA ASN A 863 39.96 -9.47 -17.58
C ASN A 863 40.04 -9.59 -16.02
N PRO A 864 40.57 -10.70 -15.44
CA PRO A 864 40.18 -11.24 -14.13
C PRO A 864 40.90 -10.62 -12.91
N LEU A 865 40.26 -10.80 -11.75
CA LEU A 865 40.57 -10.33 -10.39
C LEU A 865 42.07 -10.40 -10.00
N PRO A 866 42.55 -9.47 -9.12
CA PRO A 866 42.69 -9.88 -7.72
C PRO A 866 42.38 -8.80 -6.65
N GLU A 867 42.08 -9.33 -5.46
CA GLU A 867 42.00 -8.80 -4.09
C GLU A 867 42.27 -7.30 -3.79
N ASP A 868 41.23 -6.73 -3.18
CA ASP A 868 41.18 -6.05 -1.88
C ASP A 868 41.83 -4.67 -1.63
N ASP A 869 40.99 -3.92 -0.92
CA ASP A 869 41.24 -2.98 0.17
C ASP A 869 41.33 -1.47 -0.10
N SER A 870 40.67 -0.78 0.83
CA SER A 870 40.76 0.63 1.22
C SER A 870 40.06 1.69 0.33
N GLY A 871 38.97 2.21 0.90
CA GLY A 871 38.26 3.37 0.40
C GLY A 871 38.80 4.74 0.85
N CYS A 872 37.88 5.70 0.86
CA CYS A 872 38.01 7.16 1.06
C CYS A 872 38.22 7.92 -0.26
N GLY A 873 37.42 8.91 -0.63
CA GLY A 873 36.29 9.57 0.03
C GLY A 873 36.02 10.94 -0.62
N CYS A 874 34.82 11.48 -0.34
CA CYS A 874 34.46 12.91 -0.36
C CYS A 874 34.36 13.60 -1.75
N GLY A 875 33.32 14.35 -2.12
CA GLY A 875 32.07 14.85 -1.50
C GLY A 875 31.40 15.82 -2.52
N ALA A 876 30.08 15.73 -2.74
CA ALA A 876 29.01 16.60 -2.21
C ALA A 876 28.90 17.99 -2.93
N ALA A 877 27.76 18.61 -3.27
CA ALA A 877 26.32 18.48 -2.99
C ALA A 877 25.51 19.40 -3.96
N PRO A 878 24.17 19.55 -3.79
CA PRO A 878 23.72 20.85 -3.27
C PRO A 878 22.84 20.79 -2.00
N VAL A 879 23.31 21.56 -1.01
CA VAL A 879 22.67 22.26 0.12
C VAL A 879 21.24 21.92 0.59
N ALA A 880 21.18 21.32 1.78
CA ALA A 880 20.27 21.73 2.86
C ALA A 880 20.97 22.76 3.78
N PRO A 881 20.25 23.62 4.53
CA PRO A 881 20.86 24.45 5.56
C PRO A 881 20.90 23.70 6.90
N LEU A 882 22.10 23.37 7.39
CA LEU A 882 22.31 22.95 8.79
C LEU A 882 23.29 23.92 9.47
N ALA A 883 22.80 24.61 10.50
CA ALA A 883 23.61 25.34 11.46
C ALA A 883 24.07 24.40 12.58
N TRP A 884 25.34 24.56 12.94
CA TRP A 884 26.19 23.68 13.76
C TRP A 884 25.97 23.79 15.28
N LEU A 885 26.28 22.69 15.98
CA LEU A 885 26.75 22.70 17.37
C LEU A 885 27.81 21.61 17.57
N ALA A 886 29.05 22.01 17.88
CA ALA A 886 29.98 21.19 18.66
C ALA A 886 31.01 22.06 19.40
N LEU A 887 31.28 21.68 20.65
CA LEU A 887 31.88 22.45 21.73
C LEU A 887 33.43 22.43 21.79
N VAL A 888 33.98 23.60 22.17
CA VAL A 888 35.00 23.89 23.21
C VAL A 888 36.35 23.12 23.22
N ALA A 889 37.46 23.84 22.95
CA ALA A 889 38.39 24.33 24.01
C ALA A 889 39.59 25.14 23.44
N LEU A 890 39.78 26.33 24.02
CA LEU A 890 41.00 27.14 24.24
C LEU A 890 42.17 27.09 23.22
N ALA A 891 42.51 28.25 22.62
CA ALA A 891 43.56 29.13 23.16
C ALA A 891 43.77 30.42 22.34
N THR A 892 43.59 31.53 23.05
CA THR A 892 44.35 32.79 22.97
C THR A 892 44.38 33.66 21.70
N ARG A 893 43.75 34.82 21.88
CA ARG A 893 44.32 36.19 21.78
C ARG A 893 44.29 36.93 20.42
N ARG A 894 43.34 37.87 20.43
CA ARG A 894 43.50 39.34 20.34
C ARG A 894 43.56 40.01 18.95
N LYS A 895 42.60 40.96 18.84
CA LYS A 895 42.72 42.35 18.36
C LYS A 895 42.95 42.51 16.84
N ARG A 896 42.41 43.50 16.12
CA ARG A 896 41.53 44.66 16.39
C ARG A 896 41.23 45.27 15.02
N SER A 897 40.00 45.75 14.81
CA SER A 897 39.63 47.04 14.15
C SER A 897 40.05 47.26 12.67
N ARG A 898 39.36 48.04 11.82
CA ARG A 898 38.39 49.12 12.03
C ARG A 898 37.82 49.56 10.66
N SER A 899 36.52 49.84 10.63
CA SER A 899 35.77 50.93 9.94
C SER A 899 36.13 51.46 8.54
N GLY A 900 35.05 51.75 7.79
CA GLY A 900 34.89 52.96 6.95
C GLY A 900 34.09 52.66 5.67
N ARG A 901 32.78 52.97 5.57
CA ARG A 901 32.16 54.24 5.06
C ARG A 901 32.73 54.63 3.68
N THR A 902 31.97 54.81 2.60
CA THR A 902 30.87 55.77 2.37
C THR A 902 30.14 55.52 1.03
N GLU A 903 28.85 55.87 1.03
CA GLU A 903 27.85 56.10 -0.05
C GLU A 903 28.17 57.31 -0.99
N PRO A 904 27.28 57.83 -1.92
CA PRO A 904 26.10 57.32 -2.68
C PRO A 904 25.92 57.90 -4.14
N LEU A 905 24.70 57.75 -4.70
CA LEU A 905 23.98 58.52 -5.79
C LEU A 905 24.20 58.00 -7.23
N SER A 906 23.21 57.88 -8.14
CA SER A 906 21.85 58.45 -8.30
C SER A 906 21.05 57.73 -9.43
N GLN A 907 19.76 57.41 -9.16
CA GLN A 907 18.48 57.52 -9.95
C GLN A 907 18.45 57.79 -11.49
N PRO A 908 17.30 57.65 -12.23
CA PRO A 908 15.93 57.13 -11.91
C PRO A 908 15.20 56.34 -13.07
N ALA A 909 13.88 56.10 -12.87
CA ALA A 909 12.76 55.76 -13.81
C ALA A 909 12.46 54.26 -14.00
N VAL A 910 11.40 53.64 -13.45
CA VAL A 910 9.92 53.83 -13.47
C VAL A 910 9.23 53.37 -14.76
N LEU A 911 8.43 52.30 -14.63
CA LEU A 911 7.15 51.91 -15.31
C LEU A 911 7.10 50.36 -15.32
N ASP A 912 6.43 49.67 -14.39
CA ASP A 912 4.98 49.49 -14.17
C ASP A 912 4.25 48.67 -15.24
N LYS A 913 3.38 47.77 -14.76
CA LYS A 913 2.56 46.72 -15.41
C LYS A 913 3.30 45.42 -15.72
N GLY A 914 2.79 44.24 -15.42
CA GLY A 914 1.48 43.82 -14.92
C GLY A 914 1.43 42.29 -15.00
N CYS A 915 0.50 41.69 -14.25
CA CYS A 915 0.18 40.26 -14.17
C CYS A 915 0.41 39.46 -15.47
N ARG A 916 1.06 38.30 -15.34
CA ARG A 916 0.37 37.00 -15.21
C ARG A 916 1.18 36.09 -14.29
#